data_AF-A0A0F9YH56-F1
#
_entry.id   AF-A0A0F9YH56-F1
#
_cell.length_a   1.000
_cell.length_b   1.000
_cell.length_c   1.000
_cell.angle_alpha   90.00
_cell.angle_beta   90.00
_cell.angle_gamma   90.00
#
_symmetry.space_group_name_H-M   'P 1'
#
loop_
_entity.id
_entity.type
_entity.pdbx_description
1 polymer ?
#
loop_
_entity_poly.entity_id
_entity_poly.type
_entity_poly.pdbx_seq_one_letter_code
_entity_poly.pdbx_strand_id
1 'polypeptide(L)'
;MKIEEIFVKPLNRQINGVVKADQNDDATVYQELDEYVVTRELETHFRSFFSSYATPLNDPSITNRVGVWISGFFGSGKSHFLKTLSYLIANKAALDESGNSKNAADFFDETKLRDAMIRADISKAVSEPADVILFNIDSKASTNDGGNAILSVFLRVFNEHQGFSSDHPHVAHMERHLTEKGVYGKFKETFHAATGNTWEDERDAFEFYQDDVEKALGAALDLSPEAAHKWYESAEQNFSVSVEKFCEWVKEYLESKPANHRILFLVDEVGQYIGSDSRLMLTLQTLTENLGTICKGRAWIIVTSQADMDSVLGELSASKANDFSKIAGRFKTRLSLSSSNTDEVIQKRLLRKTPDAESELLKLYESKGDILRNQISFDRSGPTLKSYDNAESFIANYPFVPYQFQLVQKIFEEIRKVGATGAHLAYGERSMLDAFQMAAQRISNQSPGALVPMHSFYHAVEGFLDTAVKRTIDQAANNPVLDEFDVQLLRTLFMIRYVDLIKGTPDNLVTLCIEQIDTDKLVLRRQVEDALIRLEKESLITRNGDEFVFLTNEERDISRKIKATDIAGNEENKELSSMIYRDLLRDKNRFRYSVNNTDYSIGRYLDSHTIDGRYENDLRVEVISPLDPEYAMYSESGCINRSTEGPGTVLIKLPDDKTFFTELRTWLRTNKFVRLNDDNSQPELSRILADRGRENQERKKRLRLSLEDLLLRAEVYALGQHLKLNTTSPANKFDEACQYLLENTYHKLAYLRVLQKDPMRELHAVLHTDDIAQLGIKLDGEEGNPQAVKEVDQYISLKVSGNESLMVNDIVDRFTKRPFGWPEPEILLILARLAVAGRITFHTAGPSLQLSDVFEQLQNSRQRAKVSVMRKRLTDENVLKSARDLSKDLFSTLGSDNEKELFEFYQSHFGEWIKNLKSYQSKSEIGRFPGKDTLKSSVLSLERLLAHDDSFEFFKHLTDNKNDYLELEEDYRDLHHFYTKQLATWQQLLAALHQFQPNAQLLMKDTKAANALMELQHIADNDAPYGQIQEIAGLVEILESANNALLYDKRSHAISRVEGKITQLQQEIDSSGISTPDLSNRLLMPLQQTKKQIAEENSVAQIYMLQTQVAEEKMDEALDQLHTAMQAENERQKKAAAAGKSDHTDERKHEPVAEPKPIADVSASALLGKVQPGLYLENQQDVDKYLSALRSELELLIKQNRRIRIRG
;
A
#
# COMPACT_ATOMS: atom_id res chain seq x y z
N MET A 1 54.70 -53.65 -18.78
CA MET A 1 53.34 -53.94 -19.24
C MET A 1 52.75 -52.68 -19.88
N LYS A 2 51.92 -52.80 -20.91
CA LYS A 2 51.02 -51.75 -21.43
C LYS A 2 49.59 -51.97 -20.94
N ILE A 3 48.73 -50.96 -21.03
CA ILE A 3 47.31 -51.11 -20.67
C ILE A 3 46.58 -52.16 -21.54
N GLU A 4 46.93 -52.33 -22.82
CA GLU A 4 46.34 -53.40 -23.65
C GLU A 4 46.63 -54.83 -23.16
N GLU A 5 47.75 -55.03 -22.44
CA GLU A 5 48.24 -56.34 -21.98
C GLU A 5 47.60 -56.79 -20.64
N ILE A 6 46.85 -55.91 -19.96
CA ILE A 6 46.29 -56.21 -18.62
C ILE A 6 45.02 -57.05 -18.66
N PHE A 7 44.35 -57.11 -19.82
CA PHE A 7 43.01 -57.70 -19.98
C PHE A 7 43.07 -59.14 -20.52
N VAL A 8 42.21 -60.02 -20.01
CA VAL A 8 42.13 -61.43 -20.46
C VAL A 8 41.65 -61.56 -21.91
N LYS A 9 40.68 -60.73 -22.31
CA LYS A 9 40.18 -60.66 -23.68
C LYS A 9 40.67 -59.37 -24.33
N PRO A 10 41.13 -59.39 -25.59
CA PRO A 10 41.73 -58.21 -26.21
C PRO A 10 40.72 -57.08 -26.40
N LEU A 11 41.20 -55.83 -26.25
CA LEU A 11 40.36 -54.62 -26.34
C LEU A 11 39.90 -54.30 -27.77
N ASN A 12 40.58 -54.79 -28.80
CA ASN A 12 40.29 -54.50 -30.22
C ASN A 12 39.30 -55.49 -30.87
N ARG A 13 38.80 -56.49 -30.13
CA ARG A 13 37.81 -57.44 -30.65
C ARG A 13 36.47 -56.77 -30.97
N GLN A 14 35.77 -57.28 -31.97
CA GLN A 14 34.39 -56.87 -32.22
C GLN A 14 33.50 -57.39 -31.11
N ILE A 15 32.68 -56.51 -30.55
CA ILE A 15 31.68 -56.82 -29.55
C ILE A 15 30.33 -56.45 -30.17
N ASN A 16 29.41 -57.42 -30.27
CA ASN A 16 28.08 -57.16 -30.80
C ASN A 16 27.30 -56.30 -29.78
N GLY A 17 27.26 -54.99 -30.03
CA GLY A 17 26.57 -54.01 -29.19
C GLY A 17 25.03 -54.09 -29.27
N VAL A 18 24.51 -54.67 -30.36
CA VAL A 18 23.08 -54.93 -30.59
C VAL A 18 22.88 -56.41 -30.91
N VAL A 19 21.85 -56.98 -30.30
CA VAL A 19 21.48 -58.39 -30.41
C VAL A 19 20.20 -58.48 -31.22
N LYS A 20 20.29 -58.99 -32.46
CA LYS A 20 19.12 -59.13 -33.36
C LYS A 20 18.49 -60.52 -33.17
N ALA A 21 17.16 -60.58 -33.16
CA ALA A 21 16.41 -61.82 -32.96
C ALA A 21 16.65 -62.85 -34.08
N ASP A 22 16.76 -62.38 -35.32
CA ASP A 22 16.87 -63.23 -36.51
C ASP A 22 18.30 -63.75 -36.78
N GLN A 23 19.31 -63.20 -36.09
CA GLN A 23 20.71 -63.65 -36.21
C GLN A 23 20.91 -64.95 -35.43
N ASN A 24 21.06 -66.06 -36.18
CA ASN A 24 21.01 -67.43 -35.68
C ASN A 24 22.16 -68.32 -36.14
N ASP A 25 23.20 -67.77 -36.78
CA ASP A 25 24.41 -68.48 -37.16
C ASP A 25 25.20 -68.98 -35.94
N ASP A 26 25.78 -70.18 -36.05
CA ASP A 26 26.33 -70.89 -34.88
C ASP A 26 27.51 -70.16 -34.23
N ALA A 27 28.31 -69.42 -35.02
CA ALA A 27 29.43 -68.63 -34.52
C ALA A 27 28.96 -67.43 -33.69
N THR A 28 27.96 -66.67 -34.16
CA THR A 28 27.35 -65.58 -33.37
C THR A 28 26.67 -66.12 -32.12
N VAL A 29 25.98 -67.27 -32.20
CA VAL A 29 25.37 -67.92 -31.03
C VAL A 29 26.44 -68.30 -30.00
N TYR A 30 27.55 -68.88 -30.43
CA TYR A 30 28.67 -69.24 -29.54
C TYR A 30 29.26 -67.99 -28.88
N GLN A 31 29.50 -66.92 -29.65
CA GLN A 31 30.06 -65.67 -29.14
C GLN A 31 29.11 -64.98 -28.15
N GLU A 32 27.81 -64.91 -28.45
CA GLU A 32 26.80 -64.35 -27.53
C GLU A 32 26.76 -65.14 -26.22
N LEU A 33 26.73 -66.48 -26.27
CA LEU A 33 26.71 -67.34 -25.09
C LEU A 33 28.03 -67.29 -24.28
N ASP A 34 29.19 -67.24 -24.94
CA ASP A 34 30.49 -67.11 -24.25
C ASP A 34 30.66 -65.74 -23.58
N GLU A 35 30.29 -64.66 -24.28
CA GLU A 35 30.39 -63.31 -23.73
C GLU A 35 29.24 -62.92 -22.78
N TYR A 36 28.20 -63.76 -22.64
CA TYR A 36 27.11 -63.49 -21.72
C TYR A 36 27.60 -63.41 -20.26
N VAL A 37 27.28 -62.30 -19.60
CA VAL A 37 27.60 -62.06 -18.19
C VAL A 37 26.31 -62.10 -17.37
N VAL A 38 26.24 -63.05 -16.44
CA VAL A 38 25.23 -63.07 -15.39
C VAL A 38 25.66 -62.09 -14.28
N THR A 39 24.85 -61.05 -14.08
CA THR A 39 24.93 -60.15 -12.92
C THR A 39 24.15 -60.73 -11.74
N ARG A 40 24.35 -60.17 -10.54
CA ARG A 40 23.59 -60.59 -9.33
C ARG A 40 22.06 -60.41 -9.51
N GLU A 41 21.67 -59.38 -10.24
CA GLU A 41 20.28 -59.13 -10.63
C GLU A 41 19.79 -60.19 -11.63
N LEU A 42 20.55 -60.48 -12.69
CA LEU A 42 20.20 -61.51 -13.66
C LEU A 42 20.08 -62.90 -13.03
N GLU A 43 20.93 -63.25 -12.06
CA GLU A 43 20.81 -64.49 -11.28
C GLU A 43 19.46 -64.57 -10.53
N THR A 44 18.95 -63.45 -10.03
CA THR A 44 17.61 -63.39 -9.39
C THR A 44 16.48 -63.54 -10.41
N HIS A 45 16.62 -62.94 -11.60
CA HIS A 45 15.65 -63.07 -12.69
C HIS A 45 15.62 -64.48 -13.30
N PHE A 46 16.78 -65.13 -13.47
CA PHE A 46 16.88 -66.54 -13.84
C PHE A 46 16.20 -67.44 -12.81
N ARG A 47 16.41 -67.21 -11.49
CA ARG A 47 15.70 -67.96 -10.44
C ARG A 47 14.18 -67.79 -10.55
N SER A 48 13.71 -66.56 -10.75
CA SER A 48 12.27 -66.25 -10.87
C SER A 48 11.64 -66.88 -12.11
N PHE A 49 12.35 -66.87 -13.24
CA PHE A 49 11.90 -67.55 -14.46
C PHE A 49 11.89 -69.08 -14.29
N PHE A 50 13.04 -69.68 -13.98
CA PHE A 50 13.18 -71.14 -13.99
C PHE A 50 12.38 -71.81 -12.88
N SER A 51 12.17 -71.19 -11.71
CA SER A 51 11.24 -71.71 -10.70
C SER A 51 9.78 -71.68 -11.16
N SER A 52 9.38 -70.70 -11.98
CA SER A 52 8.06 -70.65 -12.60
C SER A 52 7.93 -71.72 -13.70
N TYR A 53 8.93 -71.84 -14.58
CA TYR A 53 8.94 -72.79 -15.69
C TYR A 53 9.07 -74.26 -15.25
N ALA A 54 9.88 -74.55 -14.23
CA ALA A 54 10.06 -75.90 -13.69
C ALA A 54 8.89 -76.38 -12.81
N THR A 55 7.81 -75.59 -12.69
CA THR A 55 6.55 -75.97 -12.05
C THR A 55 5.89 -77.12 -12.85
N PRO A 56 5.52 -78.24 -12.22
CA PRO A 56 4.89 -79.38 -12.90
C PRO A 56 3.56 -79.05 -13.60
N LEU A 57 3.30 -79.71 -14.74
CA LEU A 57 2.05 -79.55 -15.52
C LEU A 57 0.77 -79.99 -14.79
N ASN A 58 0.88 -80.71 -13.66
CA ASN A 58 -0.26 -81.09 -12.82
C ASN A 58 -0.57 -80.07 -11.70
N ASP A 59 0.21 -79.00 -11.56
CA ASP A 59 -0.08 -77.89 -10.62
C ASP A 59 -1.23 -77.02 -11.17
N PRO A 60 -2.37 -76.86 -10.47
CA PRO A 60 -3.50 -76.06 -10.95
C PRO A 60 -3.18 -74.59 -11.23
N SER A 61 -2.07 -74.06 -10.73
CA SER A 61 -1.65 -72.68 -10.93
C SER A 61 -0.79 -72.46 -12.18
N ILE A 62 -0.37 -73.52 -12.90
CA ILE A 62 0.48 -73.39 -14.10
C ILE A 62 -0.20 -72.60 -15.23
N THR A 63 -1.52 -72.77 -15.39
CA THR A 63 -2.33 -72.11 -16.42
C THR A 63 -2.36 -70.58 -16.29
N ASN A 64 -2.13 -70.05 -15.07
CA ASN A 64 -2.03 -68.63 -14.77
C ASN A 64 -0.57 -68.14 -14.60
N ARG A 65 0.42 -68.94 -15.00
CA ARG A 65 1.86 -68.61 -14.96
C ARG A 65 2.55 -68.53 -16.32
N VAL A 66 1.85 -68.93 -17.39
CA VAL A 66 2.39 -69.00 -18.76
C VAL A 66 2.82 -67.66 -19.37
N GLY A 67 2.35 -66.54 -18.79
CA GLY A 67 2.74 -65.18 -19.18
C GLY A 67 3.93 -64.68 -18.36
N VAL A 68 5.01 -64.32 -19.05
CA VAL A 68 6.20 -63.69 -18.48
C VAL A 68 6.42 -62.31 -19.10
N TRP A 69 6.58 -61.29 -18.26
CA TRP A 69 6.80 -59.90 -18.69
C TRP A 69 8.20 -59.43 -18.29
N ILE A 70 9.02 -59.06 -19.27
CA ILE A 70 10.38 -58.55 -19.08
C ILE A 70 10.37 -57.04 -19.31
N SER A 71 10.39 -56.26 -18.23
CA SER A 71 10.38 -54.79 -18.26
C SER A 71 11.79 -54.20 -18.07
N GLY A 72 11.98 -52.92 -18.39
CA GLY A 72 13.25 -52.21 -18.17
C GLY A 72 13.59 -51.21 -19.28
N PHE A 73 14.43 -50.23 -18.98
CA PHE A 73 14.76 -49.14 -19.91
C PHE A 73 15.51 -49.60 -21.18
N PHE A 74 15.55 -48.75 -22.21
CA PHE A 74 16.34 -49.02 -23.41
C PHE A 74 17.84 -49.17 -23.04
N GLY A 75 18.47 -50.28 -23.45
CA GLY A 75 19.84 -50.63 -23.07
C GLY A 75 19.98 -51.49 -21.80
N SER A 76 18.92 -51.81 -21.06
CA SER A 76 19.01 -52.71 -19.88
C SER A 76 19.18 -54.21 -20.21
N GLY A 77 19.39 -54.56 -21.48
CA GLY A 77 19.68 -55.93 -21.91
C GLY A 77 18.48 -56.85 -22.12
N LYS A 78 17.23 -56.34 -22.11
CA LYS A 78 15.99 -57.15 -22.29
C LYS A 78 16.03 -58.14 -23.46
N SER A 79 16.26 -57.66 -24.68
CA SER A 79 16.32 -58.49 -25.90
C SER A 79 17.42 -59.55 -25.82
N HIS A 80 18.57 -59.18 -25.24
CA HIS A 80 19.70 -60.09 -25.04
C HIS A 80 19.38 -61.17 -23.99
N PHE A 81 18.69 -60.82 -22.90
CA PHE A 81 18.18 -61.79 -21.92
C PHE A 81 17.11 -62.70 -22.54
N LEU A 82 16.17 -62.16 -23.32
CA LEU A 82 15.15 -62.94 -24.04
C LEU A 82 15.79 -63.95 -25.01
N LYS A 83 16.76 -63.51 -25.83
CA LYS A 83 17.49 -64.37 -26.78
C LYS A 83 18.37 -65.41 -26.07
N THR A 84 19.07 -65.03 -24.99
CA THR A 84 19.82 -65.97 -24.16
C THR A 84 18.91 -67.03 -23.55
N LEU A 85 17.73 -66.62 -23.11
CA LEU A 85 16.71 -67.52 -22.59
C LEU A 85 16.14 -68.44 -23.68
N SER A 86 16.02 -67.97 -24.93
CA SER A 86 15.61 -68.80 -26.07
C SER A 86 16.62 -69.92 -26.33
N TYR A 87 17.91 -69.59 -26.31
CA TYR A 87 19.00 -70.56 -26.50
C TYR A 87 19.10 -71.56 -25.35
N LEU A 88 18.91 -71.10 -24.11
CA LEU A 88 18.85 -71.99 -22.94
C LEU A 88 17.68 -72.97 -23.02
N ILE A 89 16.46 -72.51 -23.29
CA ILE A 89 15.26 -73.38 -23.28
C ILE A 89 15.26 -74.37 -24.45
N ALA A 90 15.70 -73.93 -25.64
CA ALA A 90 15.89 -74.83 -26.79
C ALA A 90 17.14 -75.72 -26.64
N ASN A 91 17.99 -75.46 -25.63
CA ASN A 91 19.33 -76.02 -25.44
C ASN A 91 20.15 -76.07 -26.74
N LYS A 92 20.17 -74.94 -27.47
CA LYS A 92 20.79 -74.87 -28.80
C LYS A 92 22.28 -75.25 -28.72
N ALA A 93 22.71 -76.17 -29.58
CA ALA A 93 24.12 -76.46 -29.78
C ALA A 93 24.75 -75.34 -30.61
N ALA A 94 25.88 -74.81 -30.16
CA ALA A 94 26.64 -73.77 -30.83
C ALA A 94 28.05 -74.26 -31.17
N LEU A 95 28.62 -73.78 -32.28
CA LEU A 95 29.95 -74.14 -32.77
C LEU A 95 30.88 -72.94 -32.67
N ASP A 96 32.09 -73.13 -32.12
CA ASP A 96 33.13 -72.10 -32.19
C ASP A 96 33.79 -72.02 -33.58
N GLU A 97 34.62 -70.99 -33.80
CA GLU A 97 35.42 -70.82 -35.02
C GLU A 97 36.40 -71.99 -35.30
N SER A 98 36.63 -72.87 -34.31
CA SER A 98 37.48 -74.07 -34.41
C SER A 98 36.68 -75.37 -34.62
N GLY A 99 35.34 -75.28 -34.69
CA GLY A 99 34.44 -76.41 -34.90
C GLY A 99 34.06 -77.21 -33.63
N ASN A 100 34.37 -76.72 -32.42
CA ASN A 100 33.96 -77.38 -31.18
C ASN A 100 32.50 -77.07 -30.86
N SER A 101 31.69 -78.11 -30.66
CA SER A 101 30.29 -77.97 -30.27
C SER A 101 30.11 -77.89 -28.75
N LYS A 102 29.29 -76.95 -28.29
CA LYS A 102 28.89 -76.80 -26.88
C LYS A 102 27.41 -76.42 -26.79
N ASN A 103 26.66 -77.04 -25.88
CA ASN A 103 25.23 -76.73 -25.73
C ASN A 103 25.03 -75.48 -24.88
N ALA A 104 23.94 -74.74 -25.11
CA ALA A 104 23.64 -73.51 -24.38
C ALA A 104 23.70 -73.67 -22.85
N ALA A 105 23.18 -74.78 -22.30
CA ALA A 105 23.25 -75.06 -20.86
C ALA A 105 24.68 -75.14 -20.32
N ASP A 106 25.62 -75.71 -21.09
CA ASP A 106 27.01 -75.94 -20.68
C ASP A 106 27.81 -74.63 -20.55
N PHE A 107 27.33 -73.51 -21.11
CA PHE A 107 27.96 -72.20 -20.92
C PHE A 107 27.70 -71.61 -19.53
N PHE A 108 26.64 -72.03 -18.83
CA PHE A 108 26.23 -71.48 -17.53
C PHE A 108 26.81 -72.29 -16.36
N ASP A 109 28.14 -72.47 -16.41
CA ASP A 109 28.91 -73.15 -15.37
C ASP A 109 29.09 -72.30 -14.09
N GLU A 110 29.86 -72.83 -13.12
CA GLU A 110 30.06 -72.20 -11.80
C GLU A 110 30.73 -70.81 -11.87
N THR A 111 31.38 -70.48 -13.00
CA THR A 111 32.03 -69.18 -13.21
C THR A 111 31.04 -68.10 -13.62
N LYS A 112 29.99 -68.47 -14.38
CA LYS A 112 28.90 -67.56 -14.78
C LYS A 112 27.75 -67.56 -13.78
N LEU A 113 27.29 -68.73 -13.34
CA LEU A 113 26.11 -68.87 -12.49
C LEU A 113 26.48 -69.63 -11.20
N ARG A 114 26.57 -68.87 -10.10
CA ARG A 114 27.16 -69.36 -8.84
C ARG A 114 26.19 -70.27 -8.10
N ASP A 115 24.91 -69.92 -8.09
CA ASP A 115 23.87 -70.71 -7.44
C ASP A 115 23.68 -72.09 -8.10
N ALA A 116 24.04 -73.14 -7.35
CA ALA A 116 23.88 -74.53 -7.78
C ALA A 116 22.41 -74.95 -7.97
N MET A 117 21.46 -74.30 -7.26
CA MET A 117 20.03 -74.61 -7.37
C MET A 117 19.46 -74.11 -8.71
N ILE A 118 19.83 -72.90 -9.13
CA ILE A 118 19.43 -72.37 -10.45
C ILE A 118 20.06 -73.20 -11.58
N ARG A 119 21.32 -73.62 -11.45
CA ARG A 119 21.95 -74.54 -12.41
C ARG A 119 21.18 -75.87 -12.52
N ALA A 120 20.71 -76.43 -11.39
CA ALA A 120 19.87 -77.62 -11.41
C ALA A 120 18.50 -77.39 -12.05
N ASP A 121 17.85 -76.25 -11.80
CA ASP A 121 16.58 -75.90 -12.43
C ASP A 121 16.72 -75.68 -13.96
N ILE A 122 17.83 -75.10 -14.42
CA ILE A 122 18.17 -74.99 -15.85
C ILE A 122 18.33 -76.38 -16.47
N SER A 123 19.16 -77.25 -15.89
CA SER A 123 19.35 -78.62 -16.39
C SER A 123 18.06 -79.43 -16.44
N LYS A 124 17.16 -79.22 -15.46
CA LYS A 124 15.82 -79.82 -15.46
C LYS A 124 14.95 -79.25 -16.58
N ALA A 125 14.89 -77.94 -16.75
CA ALA A 125 14.12 -77.27 -17.79
C ALA A 125 14.55 -77.71 -19.20
N VAL A 126 15.86 -77.87 -19.41
CA VAL A 126 16.50 -78.36 -20.65
C VAL A 126 16.20 -79.84 -20.94
N SER A 127 15.89 -80.64 -19.92
CA SER A 127 15.56 -82.06 -20.11
C SER A 127 14.14 -82.31 -20.65
N GLU A 128 13.26 -81.30 -20.62
CA GLU A 128 11.93 -81.33 -21.23
C GLU A 128 11.99 -80.70 -22.64
N PRO A 129 11.56 -81.39 -23.71
CA PRO A 129 11.65 -80.85 -25.07
C PRO A 129 10.70 -79.66 -25.25
N ALA A 130 11.20 -78.60 -25.86
CA ALA A 130 10.47 -77.35 -26.06
C ALA A 130 10.77 -76.72 -27.42
N ASP A 131 9.72 -76.37 -28.16
CA ASP A 131 9.83 -75.57 -29.38
C ASP A 131 9.84 -74.08 -28.99
N VAL A 132 10.84 -73.32 -29.45
CA VAL A 132 11.04 -71.91 -29.07
C VAL A 132 11.01 -71.00 -30.30
N ILE A 133 10.03 -70.10 -30.35
CA ILE A 133 9.82 -69.17 -31.45
C ILE A 133 10.17 -67.77 -30.95
N LEU A 134 11.37 -67.29 -31.28
CA LEU A 134 11.84 -65.93 -30.99
C LEU A 134 11.58 -65.02 -32.19
N PHE A 135 10.94 -63.87 -31.99
CA PHE A 135 10.70 -62.89 -33.04
C PHE A 135 10.55 -61.46 -32.47
N ASN A 136 10.87 -60.46 -33.27
CA ASN A 136 10.55 -59.06 -32.99
C ASN A 136 9.18 -58.74 -33.62
N ILE A 137 8.28 -58.09 -32.86
CA ILE A 137 6.91 -57.87 -33.33
C ILE A 137 6.81 -56.75 -34.38
N ASP A 138 7.61 -55.68 -34.23
CA ASP A 138 7.66 -54.55 -35.18
C ASP A 138 8.14 -55.03 -36.56
N SER A 139 9.08 -55.99 -36.62
CA SER A 139 9.64 -56.51 -37.88
C SER A 139 8.72 -57.48 -38.64
N LYS A 140 7.80 -58.17 -37.95
CA LYS A 140 6.89 -59.18 -38.54
C LYS A 140 5.47 -58.64 -38.81
N ALA A 141 5.13 -57.44 -38.31
CA ALA A 141 3.83 -56.80 -38.52
C ALA A 141 3.63 -56.25 -39.94
N SER A 142 2.39 -56.30 -40.44
CA SER A 142 2.00 -55.73 -41.74
C SER A 142 1.20 -54.43 -41.58
N THR A 143 1.40 -53.46 -42.47
CA THR A 143 0.59 -52.23 -42.53
C THR A 143 -0.88 -52.46 -42.91
N ASN A 144 -1.23 -53.65 -43.42
CA ASN A 144 -2.59 -53.98 -43.84
C ASN A 144 -3.43 -54.68 -42.76
N ASP A 145 -2.88 -54.94 -41.56
CA ASP A 145 -3.55 -55.70 -40.50
C ASP A 145 -4.65 -54.88 -39.78
N GLY A 146 -5.86 -54.95 -40.32
CA GLY A 146 -7.05 -54.30 -39.75
C GLY A 146 -7.39 -54.77 -38.33
N GLY A 147 -7.09 -53.94 -37.33
CA GLY A 147 -7.66 -53.99 -35.98
C GLY A 147 -7.18 -55.09 -35.02
N ASN A 148 -6.62 -56.20 -35.51
CA ASN A 148 -6.18 -57.36 -34.71
C ASN A 148 -4.69 -57.70 -34.90
N ALA A 149 -3.85 -56.68 -35.13
CA ALA A 149 -2.46 -56.80 -35.60
C ALA A 149 -1.47 -57.60 -34.70
N ILE A 150 -1.83 -57.93 -33.45
CA ILE A 150 -1.04 -58.90 -32.65
C ILE A 150 -1.36 -60.35 -33.04
N LEU A 151 -2.64 -60.68 -33.29
CA LEU A 151 -3.06 -62.05 -33.57
C LEU A 151 -2.57 -62.52 -34.96
N SER A 152 -2.52 -61.61 -35.94
CA SER A 152 -1.93 -61.88 -37.26
C SER A 152 -0.46 -62.26 -37.15
N VAL A 153 0.35 -61.50 -36.41
CA VAL A 153 1.77 -61.79 -36.23
C VAL A 153 2.00 -63.13 -35.51
N PHE A 154 1.26 -63.41 -34.43
CA PHE A 154 1.35 -64.71 -33.74
C PHE A 154 0.96 -65.89 -34.65
N LEU A 155 -0.07 -65.73 -35.49
CA LEU A 155 -0.45 -66.75 -36.47
C LEU A 155 0.64 -66.92 -37.55
N ARG A 156 1.19 -65.82 -38.07
CA ARG A 156 2.27 -65.80 -39.07
C ARG A 156 3.49 -66.58 -38.62
N VAL A 157 4.05 -66.26 -37.44
CA VAL A 157 5.26 -66.94 -36.92
C VAL A 157 4.99 -68.39 -36.53
N PHE A 158 3.76 -68.73 -36.12
CA PHE A 158 3.37 -70.11 -35.83
C PHE A 158 3.22 -70.94 -37.11
N ASN A 159 2.64 -70.38 -38.17
CA ASN A 159 2.57 -71.00 -39.49
C ASN A 159 3.98 -71.21 -40.06
N GLU A 160 4.84 -70.19 -40.00
CA GLU A 160 6.24 -70.23 -40.43
C GLU A 160 7.02 -71.36 -39.70
N HIS A 161 6.85 -71.49 -38.38
CA HIS A 161 7.43 -72.59 -37.60
C HIS A 161 6.87 -73.98 -37.97
N GLN A 162 5.63 -74.07 -38.47
CA GLN A 162 5.05 -75.31 -39.01
C GLN A 162 5.45 -75.58 -40.47
N GLY A 163 6.13 -74.65 -41.15
CA GLY A 163 6.48 -74.71 -42.57
C GLY A 163 5.39 -74.21 -43.52
N PHE A 164 4.28 -73.69 -43.00
CA PHE A 164 3.15 -73.16 -43.77
C PHE A 164 3.37 -71.70 -44.21
N SER A 165 2.50 -71.19 -45.09
CA SER A 165 2.54 -69.81 -45.60
C SER A 165 2.46 -68.80 -44.46
N SER A 166 3.36 -67.83 -44.49
CA SER A 166 3.49 -66.81 -43.45
C SER A 166 2.52 -65.64 -43.70
N ASP A 167 2.41 -65.21 -44.96
CA ASP A 167 1.74 -63.96 -45.35
C ASP A 167 0.26 -64.16 -45.71
N HIS A 168 -0.16 -65.38 -46.05
CA HIS A 168 -1.53 -65.70 -46.46
C HIS A 168 -2.20 -66.69 -45.48
N PRO A 169 -2.90 -66.21 -44.43
CA PRO A 169 -3.50 -67.06 -43.40
C PRO A 169 -4.48 -68.12 -43.90
N HIS A 170 -5.22 -67.84 -44.98
CA HIS A 170 -6.17 -68.79 -45.58
C HIS A 170 -5.44 -69.90 -46.36
N VAL A 171 -4.32 -69.60 -47.03
CA VAL A 171 -3.42 -70.58 -47.64
C VAL A 171 -2.79 -71.47 -46.57
N ALA A 172 -2.31 -70.90 -45.47
CA ALA A 172 -1.76 -71.70 -44.36
C ALA A 172 -2.80 -72.65 -43.74
N HIS A 173 -4.08 -72.25 -43.70
CA HIS A 173 -5.17 -73.12 -43.26
C HIS A 173 -5.47 -74.25 -44.27
N MET A 174 -5.32 -74.00 -45.58
CA MET A 174 -5.36 -75.05 -46.61
C MET A 174 -4.24 -76.08 -46.39
N GLU A 175 -3.00 -75.61 -46.24
CA GLU A 175 -1.83 -76.48 -46.03
C GLU A 175 -1.96 -77.31 -44.73
N ARG A 176 -2.46 -76.70 -43.65
CA ARG A 176 -2.78 -77.38 -42.39
C ARG A 176 -3.80 -78.50 -42.60
N HIS A 177 -4.93 -78.23 -43.24
CA HIS A 177 -5.98 -79.24 -43.51
C HIS A 177 -5.51 -80.38 -44.43
N LEU A 178 -4.67 -80.07 -45.43
CA LEU A 178 -4.03 -81.08 -46.29
C LEU A 178 -3.03 -81.93 -45.50
N THR A 179 -2.35 -81.35 -44.51
CA THR A 179 -1.38 -82.03 -43.64
C THR A 179 -2.06 -82.94 -42.64
N GLU A 180 -3.14 -82.49 -41.99
CA GLU A 180 -3.99 -83.31 -41.10
C GLU A 180 -4.54 -84.56 -41.79
N LYS A 181 -4.92 -84.42 -43.07
CA LYS A 181 -5.38 -85.54 -43.92
C LYS A 181 -4.26 -86.38 -44.51
N GLY A 182 -2.99 -86.01 -44.31
CA GLY A 182 -1.83 -86.73 -44.85
C GLY A 182 -1.67 -86.61 -46.39
N VAL A 183 -2.38 -85.69 -47.05
CA VAL A 183 -2.39 -85.54 -48.52
C VAL A 183 -1.56 -84.33 -49.01
N TYR A 184 -0.95 -83.54 -48.12
CA TYR A 184 -0.14 -82.38 -48.50
C TYR A 184 1.04 -82.74 -49.42
N GLY A 185 1.68 -83.91 -49.24
CA GLY A 185 2.68 -84.40 -50.18
C GLY A 185 2.13 -84.62 -51.60
N LYS A 186 0.97 -85.29 -51.72
CA LYS A 186 0.24 -85.51 -52.97
C LYS A 186 -0.13 -84.19 -53.65
N PHE A 187 -0.55 -83.18 -52.88
CA PHE A 187 -0.84 -81.82 -53.39
C PHE A 187 0.40 -81.14 -53.98
N LYS A 188 1.55 -81.19 -53.29
CA LYS A 188 2.80 -80.60 -53.81
C LYS A 188 3.31 -81.31 -55.06
N GLU A 189 3.19 -82.63 -55.11
CA GLU A 189 3.51 -83.43 -56.31
C GLU A 189 2.60 -83.09 -57.50
N THR A 190 1.29 -82.94 -57.29
CA THR A 190 0.35 -82.58 -58.37
C THR A 190 0.49 -81.13 -58.82
N PHE A 191 0.79 -80.20 -57.91
CA PHE A 191 1.11 -78.81 -58.26
C PHE A 191 2.38 -78.73 -59.11
N HIS A 192 3.48 -79.34 -58.65
CA HIS A 192 4.74 -79.39 -59.41
C HIS A 192 4.58 -80.10 -60.77
N ALA A 193 3.71 -81.12 -60.87
CA ALA A 193 3.41 -81.77 -62.14
C ALA A 193 2.61 -80.88 -63.12
N ALA A 194 1.89 -79.88 -62.62
CA ALA A 194 1.11 -78.93 -63.43
C ALA A 194 1.93 -77.69 -63.82
N THR A 195 2.67 -77.09 -62.88
CA THR A 195 3.38 -75.81 -63.07
C THR A 195 4.87 -75.96 -63.40
N GLY A 196 5.50 -77.05 -62.94
CA GLY A 196 6.95 -77.25 -63.01
C GLY A 196 7.76 -76.62 -61.87
N ASN A 197 7.11 -75.86 -60.98
CA ASN A 197 7.74 -75.19 -59.83
C ASN A 197 7.35 -75.89 -58.51
N THR A 198 8.09 -75.63 -57.42
CA THR A 198 7.67 -76.11 -56.10
C THR A 198 6.51 -75.26 -55.57
N TRP A 199 5.68 -75.84 -54.70
CA TRP A 199 4.60 -75.08 -54.07
C TRP A 199 5.16 -74.05 -53.09
N GLU A 200 6.21 -74.39 -52.35
CA GLU A 200 6.85 -73.52 -51.36
C GLU A 200 7.43 -72.23 -51.95
N ASP A 201 7.92 -72.26 -53.19
CA ASP A 201 8.48 -71.08 -53.88
C ASP A 201 7.39 -70.14 -54.43
N GLU A 202 6.22 -70.67 -54.81
CA GLU A 202 5.17 -69.94 -55.54
C GLU A 202 3.92 -69.59 -54.69
N ARG A 203 3.80 -70.14 -53.47
CA ARG A 203 2.63 -69.94 -52.58
C ARG A 203 2.35 -68.47 -52.20
N ASP A 204 3.34 -67.60 -52.30
CA ASP A 204 3.17 -66.16 -52.04
C ASP A 204 2.59 -65.41 -53.26
N ALA A 205 2.54 -66.06 -54.43
CA ALA A 205 1.95 -65.60 -55.68
C ALA A 205 0.76 -66.49 -56.12
N PHE A 206 0.11 -67.17 -55.17
CA PHE A 206 -0.91 -68.20 -55.44
C PHE A 206 -2.07 -67.76 -56.36
N GLU A 207 -2.46 -66.47 -56.32
CA GLU A 207 -3.48 -65.88 -57.20
C GLU A 207 -3.17 -66.09 -58.70
N PHE A 208 -1.89 -66.06 -59.09
CA PHE A 208 -1.48 -66.25 -60.49
C PHE A 208 -1.55 -67.71 -60.97
N TYR A 209 -1.69 -68.66 -60.04
CA TYR A 209 -1.71 -70.10 -60.31
C TYR A 209 -3.06 -70.75 -59.95
N GLN A 210 -4.14 -69.96 -59.84
CA GLN A 210 -5.47 -70.43 -59.41
C GLN A 210 -5.90 -71.75 -60.07
N ASP A 211 -5.88 -71.83 -61.40
CA ASP A 211 -6.25 -73.02 -62.17
C ASP A 211 -5.46 -74.27 -61.74
N ASP A 212 -4.19 -74.11 -61.41
CA ASP A 212 -3.28 -75.22 -61.06
C ASP A 212 -3.37 -75.59 -59.57
N VAL A 213 -3.63 -74.62 -58.70
CA VAL A 213 -3.99 -74.86 -57.29
C VAL A 213 -5.31 -75.62 -57.19
N GLU A 214 -6.32 -75.24 -57.98
CA GLU A 214 -7.62 -75.92 -58.03
C GLU A 214 -7.50 -77.36 -58.57
N LYS A 215 -6.71 -77.59 -59.63
CA LYS A 215 -6.38 -78.95 -60.11
C LYS A 215 -5.65 -79.77 -59.04
N ALA A 216 -4.66 -79.18 -58.38
CA ALA A 216 -3.86 -79.86 -57.35
C ALA A 216 -4.72 -80.21 -56.12
N LEU A 217 -5.60 -79.31 -55.68
CA LEU A 217 -6.59 -79.54 -54.62
C LEU A 217 -7.59 -80.63 -55.00
N GLY A 218 -8.15 -80.56 -56.21
CA GLY A 218 -9.08 -81.57 -56.74
C GLY A 218 -8.45 -82.96 -56.74
N ALA A 219 -7.20 -83.07 -57.21
CA ALA A 219 -6.45 -84.32 -57.22
C ALA A 219 -6.00 -84.77 -55.83
N ALA A 220 -5.70 -83.87 -54.89
CA ALA A 220 -5.24 -84.22 -53.55
C ALA A 220 -6.39 -84.69 -52.63
N LEU A 221 -7.55 -84.04 -52.71
CA LEU A 221 -8.73 -84.27 -51.87
C LEU A 221 -9.83 -85.12 -52.55
N ASP A 222 -9.58 -85.60 -53.76
CA ASP A 222 -10.52 -86.35 -54.62
C ASP A 222 -11.87 -85.61 -54.83
N LEU A 223 -11.80 -84.29 -55.03
CA LEU A 223 -12.96 -83.40 -55.26
C LEU A 223 -13.26 -83.26 -56.77
N SER A 224 -14.51 -82.95 -57.12
CA SER A 224 -14.84 -82.50 -58.48
C SER A 224 -14.27 -81.10 -58.75
N PRO A 225 -14.00 -80.72 -60.02
CA PRO A 225 -13.49 -79.38 -60.35
C PRO A 225 -14.39 -78.25 -59.81
N GLU A 226 -15.71 -78.38 -59.95
CA GLU A 226 -16.68 -77.42 -59.41
C GLU A 226 -16.62 -77.31 -57.88
N ALA A 227 -16.33 -78.41 -57.18
CA ALA A 227 -16.18 -78.41 -55.73
C ALA A 227 -14.83 -77.84 -55.28
N ALA A 228 -13.75 -78.07 -56.04
CA ALA A 228 -12.43 -77.49 -55.78
C ALA A 228 -12.44 -75.96 -55.98
N HIS A 229 -12.98 -75.48 -57.10
CA HIS A 229 -13.17 -74.05 -57.39
C HIS A 229 -13.98 -73.34 -56.30
N LYS A 230 -15.15 -73.89 -55.97
CA LYS A 230 -16.00 -73.34 -54.90
C LYS A 230 -15.32 -73.37 -53.54
N TRP A 231 -14.49 -74.38 -53.26
CA TRP A 231 -13.72 -74.46 -52.02
C TRP A 231 -12.66 -73.36 -51.96
N TYR A 232 -11.94 -73.11 -53.06
CA TYR A 232 -10.94 -72.05 -53.19
C TYR A 232 -11.56 -70.65 -52.97
N GLU A 233 -12.60 -70.27 -53.72
CA GLU A 233 -13.30 -68.98 -53.50
C GLU A 233 -13.84 -68.84 -52.06
N SER A 234 -14.39 -69.93 -51.50
CA SER A 234 -14.94 -69.93 -50.15
C SER A 234 -13.86 -69.83 -49.07
N ALA A 235 -12.66 -70.35 -49.34
CA ALA A 235 -11.54 -70.36 -48.40
C ALA A 235 -10.94 -68.97 -48.21
N GLU A 236 -10.93 -68.12 -49.23
CA GLU A 236 -10.53 -66.72 -49.10
C GLU A 236 -11.62 -65.89 -48.39
N GLN A 237 -12.85 -65.91 -48.91
CA GLN A 237 -13.92 -65.00 -48.48
C GLN A 237 -14.45 -65.24 -47.06
N ASN A 238 -14.39 -66.47 -46.54
CA ASN A 238 -14.97 -66.83 -45.23
C ASN A 238 -13.92 -66.96 -44.11
N PHE A 239 -12.64 -66.73 -44.38
CA PHE A 239 -11.58 -66.98 -43.41
C PHE A 239 -11.50 -65.90 -42.33
N SER A 240 -12.07 -66.21 -41.17
CA SER A 240 -12.01 -65.38 -39.97
C SER A 240 -11.25 -66.08 -38.85
N VAL A 241 -10.17 -65.45 -38.39
CA VAL A 241 -9.35 -65.91 -37.26
C VAL A 241 -9.84 -65.27 -35.97
N SER A 242 -10.00 -66.08 -34.93
CA SER A 242 -10.19 -65.62 -33.55
C SER A 242 -9.04 -66.12 -32.67
N VAL A 243 -8.84 -65.46 -31.52
CA VAL A 243 -7.84 -65.87 -30.52
C VAL A 243 -8.06 -67.32 -30.07
N GLU A 244 -9.33 -67.74 -29.93
CA GLU A 244 -9.71 -69.09 -29.55
C GLU A 244 -9.27 -70.14 -30.59
N LYS A 245 -9.61 -69.95 -31.88
CA LYS A 245 -9.18 -70.84 -32.98
C LYS A 245 -7.65 -70.98 -33.05
N PHE A 246 -6.92 -69.88 -32.87
CA PHE A 246 -5.45 -69.94 -32.84
C PHE A 246 -4.95 -70.82 -31.68
N CYS A 247 -5.54 -70.68 -30.49
CA CYS A 247 -5.18 -71.50 -29.34
C CYS A 247 -5.55 -72.98 -29.51
N GLU A 248 -6.62 -73.28 -30.26
CA GLU A 248 -6.98 -74.64 -30.67
C GLU A 248 -5.92 -75.23 -31.61
N TRP A 249 -5.48 -74.51 -32.66
CA TRP A 249 -4.40 -74.97 -33.55
C TRP A 249 -3.07 -75.19 -32.81
N VAL A 250 -2.74 -74.35 -31.82
CA VAL A 250 -1.55 -74.56 -30.96
C VAL A 250 -1.72 -75.80 -30.08
N LYS A 251 -2.92 -76.07 -29.56
CA LYS A 251 -3.22 -77.27 -28.79
C LYS A 251 -3.13 -78.54 -29.64
N GLU A 252 -3.71 -78.55 -30.84
CA GLU A 252 -3.64 -79.68 -31.79
C GLU A 252 -2.18 -80.01 -32.14
N TYR A 253 -1.37 -78.98 -32.41
CA TYR A 253 0.07 -79.14 -32.58
C TYR A 253 0.74 -79.80 -31.35
N LEU A 254 0.44 -79.32 -30.14
CA LEU A 254 0.96 -79.90 -28.89
C LEU A 254 0.41 -81.30 -28.58
N GLU A 255 -0.73 -81.71 -29.16
CA GLU A 255 -1.27 -83.07 -29.05
C GLU A 255 -0.60 -84.04 -30.05
N SER A 256 0.04 -83.54 -31.12
CA SER A 256 0.92 -84.33 -32.00
C SER A 256 2.32 -84.61 -31.40
N LYS A 257 2.66 -83.96 -30.28
CA LYS A 257 3.98 -83.98 -29.62
C LYS A 257 3.94 -84.80 -28.30
N PRO A 258 5.10 -85.17 -27.71
CA PRO A 258 5.15 -85.85 -26.42
C PRO A 258 4.39 -85.11 -25.30
N ALA A 259 3.89 -85.84 -24.29
CA ALA A 259 3.00 -85.29 -23.26
C ALA A 259 3.59 -84.08 -22.49
N ASN A 260 4.91 -84.06 -22.26
CA ASN A 260 5.62 -82.99 -21.57
C ASN A 260 6.16 -81.90 -22.52
N HIS A 261 5.93 -82.02 -23.83
CA HIS A 261 6.44 -81.08 -24.82
C HIS A 261 5.78 -79.71 -24.67
N ARG A 262 6.56 -78.65 -24.81
CA ARG A 262 6.09 -77.26 -24.66
C ARG A 262 6.37 -76.43 -25.91
N ILE A 263 5.66 -75.32 -26.06
CA ILE A 263 5.93 -74.29 -27.06
C ILE A 263 6.01 -72.92 -26.38
N LEU A 264 6.99 -72.11 -26.77
CA LEU A 264 7.22 -70.79 -26.20
C LEU A 264 7.33 -69.74 -27.30
N PHE A 265 6.47 -68.72 -27.21
CA PHE A 265 6.53 -67.52 -28.04
C PHE A 265 7.30 -66.44 -27.27
N LEU A 266 8.50 -66.11 -27.75
CA LEU A 266 9.39 -65.10 -27.19
C LEU A 266 9.32 -63.87 -28.08
N VAL A 267 8.64 -62.83 -27.61
CA VAL A 267 8.27 -61.67 -28.42
C VAL A 267 9.04 -60.44 -27.94
N ASP A 268 9.90 -59.92 -28.80
CA ASP A 268 10.66 -58.71 -28.52
C ASP A 268 9.91 -57.44 -28.93
N GLU A 269 10.11 -56.36 -28.18
CA GLU A 269 9.62 -54.99 -28.39
C GLU A 269 8.09 -54.76 -28.33
N VAL A 270 7.33 -55.72 -27.79
CA VAL A 270 5.87 -55.64 -27.55
C VAL A 270 5.40 -54.32 -26.93
N GLY A 271 6.13 -53.80 -25.94
CA GLY A 271 5.77 -52.54 -25.30
C GLY A 271 5.81 -51.31 -26.22
N GLN A 272 6.69 -51.31 -27.23
CA GLN A 272 6.79 -50.24 -28.22
C GLN A 272 5.67 -50.34 -29.26
N TYR A 273 5.42 -51.56 -29.76
CA TYR A 273 4.37 -51.86 -30.74
C TYR A 273 2.96 -51.52 -30.24
N ILE A 274 2.66 -51.84 -28.98
CA ILE A 274 1.39 -51.51 -28.34
C ILE A 274 1.26 -49.98 -28.16
N GLY A 275 2.36 -49.30 -27.83
CA GLY A 275 2.37 -47.85 -27.57
C GLY A 275 1.30 -47.45 -26.55
N SER A 276 0.34 -46.63 -26.98
CA SER A 276 -0.82 -46.22 -26.18
C SER A 276 -2.12 -46.97 -26.51
N ASP A 277 -2.12 -47.97 -27.41
CA ASP A 277 -3.35 -48.68 -27.80
C ASP A 277 -3.73 -49.80 -26.82
N SER A 278 -4.63 -49.44 -25.90
CA SER A 278 -5.28 -50.37 -24.97
C SER A 278 -5.93 -51.61 -25.60
N ARG A 279 -6.33 -51.58 -26.90
CA ARG A 279 -6.97 -52.74 -27.56
C ARG A 279 -5.96 -53.85 -27.85
N LEU A 280 -4.77 -53.50 -28.33
CA LEU A 280 -3.71 -54.46 -28.61
C LEU A 280 -3.28 -55.17 -27.31
N MET A 281 -3.13 -54.43 -26.21
CA MET A 281 -2.83 -55.00 -24.89
C MET A 281 -3.90 -56.00 -24.41
N LEU A 282 -5.18 -55.71 -24.62
CA LEU A 282 -6.28 -56.63 -24.30
C LEU A 282 -6.21 -57.91 -25.16
N THR A 283 -5.90 -57.79 -26.46
CA THR A 283 -5.74 -58.96 -27.34
C THR A 283 -4.58 -59.87 -26.90
N LEU A 284 -3.42 -59.30 -26.54
CA LEU A 284 -2.27 -60.05 -26.02
C LEU A 284 -2.59 -60.77 -24.70
N GLN A 285 -3.35 -60.13 -23.81
CA GLN A 285 -3.83 -60.73 -22.57
C GLN A 285 -4.77 -61.91 -22.86
N THR A 286 -5.78 -61.72 -23.72
CA THR A 286 -6.73 -62.79 -24.09
C THR A 286 -6.00 -63.98 -24.72
N LEU A 287 -4.99 -63.72 -25.55
CA LEU A 287 -4.13 -64.74 -26.15
C LEU A 287 -3.37 -65.55 -25.07
N THR A 288 -2.77 -64.85 -24.11
CA THR A 288 -2.03 -65.48 -22.99
C THR A 288 -2.95 -66.33 -22.10
N GLU A 289 -4.15 -65.85 -21.80
CA GLU A 289 -5.16 -66.57 -21.02
C GLU A 289 -5.69 -67.81 -21.75
N ASN A 290 -6.05 -67.67 -23.02
CA ASN A 290 -6.59 -68.77 -23.82
C ASN A 290 -5.54 -69.85 -24.06
N LEU A 291 -4.28 -69.49 -24.37
CA LEU A 291 -3.17 -70.46 -24.47
C LEU A 291 -2.95 -71.19 -23.15
N GLY A 292 -2.88 -70.47 -22.02
CA GLY A 292 -2.69 -71.07 -20.70
C GLY A 292 -3.79 -72.08 -20.33
N THR A 293 -5.03 -71.77 -20.69
CA THR A 293 -6.21 -72.59 -20.37
C THR A 293 -6.39 -73.76 -21.35
N ILE A 294 -6.39 -73.50 -22.65
CA ILE A 294 -6.67 -74.49 -23.71
C ILE A 294 -5.49 -75.46 -23.85
N CYS A 295 -4.25 -74.98 -23.80
CA CYS A 295 -3.05 -75.82 -23.90
C CYS A 295 -2.60 -76.39 -22.53
N LYS A 296 -3.34 -76.14 -21.44
CA LYS A 296 -3.07 -76.63 -20.07
C LYS A 296 -1.64 -76.33 -19.59
N GLY A 297 -1.17 -75.11 -19.77
CA GLY A 297 0.16 -74.68 -19.34
C GLY A 297 1.34 -75.11 -20.25
N ARG A 298 1.08 -75.80 -21.38
CA ARG A 298 2.13 -76.22 -22.33
C ARG A 298 2.52 -75.16 -23.37
N ALA A 299 1.77 -74.07 -23.48
CA ALA A 299 2.07 -72.93 -24.36
C ALA A 299 2.36 -71.68 -23.52
N TRP A 300 3.50 -71.03 -23.76
CA TRP A 300 3.98 -69.86 -23.00
C TRP A 300 4.16 -68.63 -23.89
N ILE A 301 3.94 -67.45 -23.30
CA ILE A 301 4.21 -66.15 -23.91
C ILE A 301 5.18 -65.38 -23.01
N ILE A 302 6.34 -65.02 -23.56
CA ILE A 302 7.37 -64.22 -22.90
C ILE A 302 7.56 -62.95 -23.73
N VAL A 303 7.37 -61.77 -23.13
CA VAL A 303 7.41 -60.50 -23.86
C VAL A 303 8.37 -59.49 -23.23
N THR A 304 8.97 -58.62 -24.04
CA THR A 304 9.77 -57.48 -23.56
C THR A 304 9.03 -56.13 -23.72
N SER A 305 9.26 -55.21 -22.78
CA SER A 305 8.69 -53.86 -22.78
C SER A 305 9.68 -52.83 -22.23
N GLN A 306 9.68 -51.61 -22.77
CA GLN A 306 10.50 -50.51 -22.27
C GLN A 306 10.00 -49.96 -20.92
N ALA A 307 8.68 -49.98 -20.73
CA ALA A 307 8.02 -49.52 -19.51
C ALA A 307 7.66 -50.71 -18.62
N ASP A 308 7.79 -50.53 -17.30
CA ASP A 308 7.20 -51.47 -16.36
C ASP A 308 5.68 -51.34 -16.42
N MET A 309 4.95 -52.45 -16.27
CA MET A 309 3.52 -52.49 -16.57
C MET A 309 2.73 -51.44 -15.76
N ASP A 310 3.18 -51.14 -14.54
CA ASP A 310 2.58 -50.15 -13.64
C ASP A 310 2.91 -48.68 -14.01
N SER A 311 3.97 -48.43 -14.79
CA SER A 311 4.34 -47.08 -15.26
C SER A 311 3.51 -46.62 -16.45
N VAL A 312 3.11 -47.55 -17.34
CA VAL A 312 2.13 -47.30 -18.42
C VAL A 312 0.76 -46.91 -17.85
N LEU A 313 0.46 -47.26 -16.59
CA LEU A 313 -0.80 -46.91 -15.92
C LEU A 313 -0.87 -45.45 -15.43
N GLY A 314 0.27 -44.80 -15.21
CA GLY A 314 0.34 -43.50 -14.53
C GLY A 314 -0.28 -42.33 -15.29
N GLU A 315 -0.31 -42.39 -16.62
CA GLU A 315 -0.83 -41.34 -17.50
C GLU A 315 -2.33 -41.50 -17.83
N LEU A 316 -2.98 -42.56 -17.36
CA LEU A 316 -4.37 -42.89 -17.71
C LEU A 316 -5.35 -42.60 -16.57
N SER A 317 -6.53 -42.09 -16.94
CA SER A 317 -7.57 -41.68 -16.01
C SER A 317 -8.12 -42.84 -15.17
N ALA A 318 -8.52 -42.53 -13.92
CA ALA A 318 -8.82 -43.49 -12.86
C ALA A 318 -9.86 -44.59 -13.19
N SER A 319 -10.71 -44.41 -14.20
CA SER A 319 -11.64 -45.48 -14.63
C SER A 319 -10.94 -46.62 -15.38
N LYS A 320 -9.81 -46.36 -16.05
CA LYS A 320 -9.05 -47.38 -16.80
C LYS A 320 -8.20 -48.27 -15.88
N ALA A 321 -7.76 -47.77 -14.72
CA ALA A 321 -6.90 -48.52 -13.79
C ALA A 321 -7.52 -49.84 -13.28
N ASN A 322 -8.85 -49.90 -13.13
CA ASN A 322 -9.54 -51.08 -12.61
C ASN A 322 -9.55 -52.28 -13.57
N ASP A 323 -9.64 -52.05 -14.88
CA ASP A 323 -9.58 -53.14 -15.85
C ASP A 323 -8.15 -53.69 -15.96
N PHE A 324 -7.15 -52.80 -15.96
CA PHE A 324 -5.73 -53.16 -16.03
C PHE A 324 -5.23 -53.97 -14.82
N SER A 325 -5.81 -53.81 -13.63
CA SER A 325 -5.52 -54.66 -12.47
C SER A 325 -5.78 -56.16 -12.72
N LYS A 326 -6.79 -56.50 -13.55
CA LYS A 326 -7.07 -57.89 -13.95
C LYS A 326 -6.09 -58.41 -15.01
N ILE A 327 -5.63 -57.53 -15.90
CA ILE A 327 -4.61 -57.81 -16.92
C ILE A 327 -3.29 -58.18 -16.23
N ALA A 328 -2.92 -57.39 -15.22
CA ALA A 328 -1.69 -57.52 -14.45
C ALA A 328 -1.56 -58.86 -13.69
N GLY A 329 -2.67 -59.55 -13.44
CA GLY A 329 -2.70 -60.88 -12.80
C GLY A 329 -2.32 -62.06 -13.72
N ARG A 330 -2.29 -61.87 -15.05
CA ARG A 330 -1.98 -62.95 -16.02
C ARG A 330 -0.49 -63.04 -16.35
N PHE A 331 0.23 -61.93 -16.27
CA PHE A 331 1.69 -61.89 -16.29
C PHE A 331 2.23 -61.95 -14.86
N LYS A 332 2.13 -63.13 -14.25
CA LYS A 332 2.50 -63.34 -12.84
C LYS A 332 4.02 -63.31 -12.61
N THR A 333 4.79 -63.74 -13.60
CA THR A 333 6.26 -63.67 -13.56
C THR A 333 6.69 -62.36 -14.22
N ARG A 334 7.15 -61.39 -13.42
CA ARG A 334 7.64 -60.09 -13.91
C ARG A 334 9.13 -59.96 -13.61
N LEU A 335 9.91 -59.65 -14.64
CA LEU A 335 11.37 -59.57 -14.58
C LEU A 335 11.77 -58.15 -14.99
N SER A 336 11.91 -57.26 -14.00
CA SER A 336 12.26 -55.86 -14.23
C SER A 336 13.79 -55.73 -14.28
N LEU A 337 14.34 -55.57 -15.48
CA LEU A 337 15.77 -55.44 -15.76
C LEU A 337 16.21 -53.98 -15.64
N SER A 338 16.94 -53.68 -14.56
CA SER A 338 17.55 -52.38 -14.33
C SER A 338 18.81 -52.17 -15.19
N SER A 339 19.13 -50.91 -15.47
CA SER A 339 20.44 -50.51 -16.02
C SER A 339 21.52 -50.37 -14.92
N SER A 340 21.21 -50.65 -13.65
CA SER A 340 22.06 -50.28 -12.52
C SER A 340 23.30 -51.16 -12.34
N ASN A 341 23.31 -52.37 -12.91
CA ASN A 341 24.42 -53.32 -12.85
C ASN A 341 25.30 -53.31 -14.12
N THR A 342 25.24 -52.24 -14.92
CA THR A 342 26.09 -52.14 -16.13
C THR A 342 27.58 -52.06 -15.79
N ASP A 343 27.93 -51.58 -14.59
CA ASP A 343 29.29 -51.64 -14.05
C ASP A 343 29.78 -53.10 -13.88
N GLU A 344 28.99 -53.99 -13.27
CA GLU A 344 29.32 -55.42 -13.13
C GLU A 344 29.50 -56.09 -14.51
N VAL A 345 28.68 -55.72 -15.51
CA VAL A 345 28.82 -56.22 -16.89
C VAL A 345 30.14 -55.75 -17.51
N ILE A 346 30.47 -54.46 -17.42
CA ILE A 346 31.72 -53.92 -17.99
C ILE A 346 32.94 -54.51 -17.27
N GLN A 347 32.91 -54.59 -15.93
CA GLN A 347 33.96 -55.21 -15.12
C GLN A 347 34.27 -56.65 -15.56
N LYS A 348 33.23 -57.49 -15.71
CA LYS A 348 33.39 -58.91 -16.07
C LYS A 348 33.66 -59.15 -17.57
N ARG A 349 33.03 -58.39 -18.48
CA ARG A 349 33.11 -58.61 -19.94
C ARG A 349 34.28 -57.88 -20.61
N LEU A 350 34.60 -56.67 -20.15
CA LEU A 350 35.65 -55.83 -20.73
C LEU A 350 36.90 -55.77 -19.83
N LEU A 351 36.74 -55.56 -18.52
CA LEU A 351 37.85 -55.20 -17.64
C LEU A 351 38.54 -56.37 -16.92
N ARG A 352 38.10 -57.62 -17.14
CA ARG A 352 38.68 -58.81 -16.49
C ARG A 352 40.19 -58.88 -16.70
N LYS A 353 40.95 -58.95 -15.60
CA LYS A 353 42.41 -58.84 -15.58
C LYS A 353 43.11 -60.20 -15.69
N THR A 354 44.33 -60.20 -16.22
CA THR A 354 45.23 -61.37 -16.15
C THR A 354 45.84 -61.48 -14.74
N PRO A 355 46.17 -62.69 -14.23
CA PRO A 355 46.70 -62.86 -12.87
C PRO A 355 47.99 -62.05 -12.58
N ASP A 356 48.84 -61.90 -13.60
CA ASP A 356 50.04 -61.08 -13.52
C ASP A 356 49.71 -59.58 -13.38
N ALA A 357 48.71 -59.10 -14.14
CA ALA A 357 48.26 -57.72 -14.08
C ALA A 357 47.53 -57.39 -12.76
N GLU A 358 46.75 -58.31 -12.19
CA GLU A 358 46.18 -58.14 -10.84
C GLU A 358 47.28 -57.91 -9.81
N SER A 359 48.38 -58.65 -9.91
CA SER A 359 49.55 -58.53 -9.02
C SER A 359 50.34 -57.23 -9.21
N GLU A 360 50.40 -56.68 -10.43
CA GLU A 360 51.03 -55.38 -10.72
C GLU A 360 50.15 -54.21 -10.24
N LEU A 361 48.84 -54.28 -10.50
CA LEU A 361 47.86 -53.27 -10.06
C LEU A 361 47.71 -53.20 -8.54
N LEU A 362 47.83 -54.34 -7.84
CA LEU A 362 47.81 -54.36 -6.37
C LEU A 362 48.98 -53.57 -5.77
N LYS A 363 50.21 -53.76 -6.30
CA LYS A 363 51.40 -52.98 -5.89
C LYS A 363 51.28 -51.49 -6.24
N LEU A 364 50.66 -51.18 -7.38
CA LEU A 364 50.37 -49.79 -7.77
C LEU A 364 49.39 -49.13 -6.78
N TYR A 365 48.37 -49.85 -6.33
CA TYR A 365 47.43 -49.36 -5.31
C TYR A 365 48.07 -49.23 -3.93
N GLU A 366 48.91 -50.18 -3.51
CA GLU A 366 49.67 -50.09 -2.24
C GLU A 366 50.61 -48.87 -2.21
N SER A 367 51.20 -48.50 -3.35
CA SER A 367 52.15 -47.38 -3.44
C SER A 367 51.50 -46.00 -3.67
N LYS A 368 50.35 -45.93 -4.35
CA LYS A 368 49.69 -44.66 -4.74
C LYS A 368 48.25 -44.50 -4.25
N GLY A 369 47.66 -45.46 -3.53
CA GLY A 369 46.23 -45.48 -3.17
C GLY A 369 45.73 -44.26 -2.39
N ASP A 370 46.52 -43.71 -1.45
CA ASP A 370 46.15 -42.49 -0.72
C ASP A 370 46.16 -41.24 -1.61
N ILE A 371 47.09 -41.14 -2.56
CA ILE A 371 47.14 -40.05 -3.56
C ILE A 371 45.86 -40.12 -4.41
N LEU A 372 45.54 -41.34 -4.86
CA LEU A 372 44.42 -41.66 -5.73
C LEU A 372 43.07 -41.28 -5.07
N ARG A 373 42.89 -41.61 -3.78
CA ARG A 373 41.68 -41.24 -3.02
C ARG A 373 41.54 -39.73 -2.82
N ASN A 374 42.65 -38.99 -2.69
CA ASN A 374 42.64 -37.54 -2.53
C ASN A 374 42.44 -36.77 -3.85
N GLN A 375 42.89 -37.35 -4.97
CA GLN A 375 42.70 -36.75 -6.30
C GLN A 375 41.22 -36.75 -6.73
N ILE A 376 40.53 -37.87 -6.51
CA ILE A 376 39.13 -38.10 -6.91
C ILE A 376 38.19 -37.54 -5.83
N SER A 377 38.16 -36.20 -5.77
CA SER A 377 37.32 -35.43 -4.86
C SER A 377 36.41 -34.49 -5.65
N PHE A 378 35.10 -34.56 -5.42
CA PHE A 378 34.13 -33.60 -5.95
C PHE A 378 33.75 -32.57 -4.88
N ASP A 379 33.19 -31.44 -5.31
CA ASP A 379 32.62 -30.46 -4.39
C ASP A 379 31.34 -30.99 -3.70
N ARG A 380 30.83 -30.23 -2.73
CA ARG A 380 29.61 -30.59 -1.98
C ARG A 380 28.31 -30.21 -2.69
N SER A 381 28.34 -29.96 -4.00
CA SER A 381 27.17 -29.42 -4.73
C SER A 381 26.18 -30.49 -5.20
N GLY A 382 26.61 -31.76 -5.26
CA GLY A 382 25.80 -32.89 -5.73
C GLY A 382 25.89 -34.13 -4.84
N PRO A 383 25.26 -35.25 -5.25
CA PRO A 383 25.34 -36.54 -4.55
C PRO A 383 26.76 -37.08 -4.48
N THR A 384 27.09 -37.81 -3.42
CA THR A 384 28.43 -38.43 -3.25
C THR A 384 28.69 -39.46 -4.36
N LEU A 385 29.55 -39.09 -5.30
CA LEU A 385 30.03 -39.98 -6.36
C LEU A 385 30.99 -41.04 -5.82
N LYS A 386 30.88 -42.29 -6.31
CA LYS A 386 31.75 -43.40 -5.88
C LYS A 386 33.20 -43.18 -6.30
N SER A 387 34.12 -43.30 -5.36
CA SER A 387 35.56 -43.44 -5.62
C SER A 387 35.96 -44.92 -5.47
N TYR A 388 37.26 -45.23 -5.49
CA TYR A 388 37.75 -46.58 -5.24
C TYR A 388 37.72 -46.92 -3.74
N ASP A 389 36.94 -47.93 -3.37
CA ASP A 389 36.75 -48.32 -1.97
C ASP A 389 37.97 -49.05 -1.36
N ASN A 390 38.60 -49.92 -2.16
CA ASN A 390 39.69 -50.81 -1.76
C ASN A 390 40.51 -51.28 -2.99
N ALA A 391 41.54 -52.09 -2.77
CA ALA A 391 42.38 -52.64 -3.83
C ALA A 391 41.61 -53.51 -4.85
N GLU A 392 40.63 -54.30 -4.41
CA GLU A 392 39.78 -55.12 -5.28
C GLU A 392 38.95 -54.24 -6.23
N SER A 393 38.35 -53.17 -5.70
CA SER A 393 37.61 -52.14 -6.45
C SER A 393 38.53 -51.41 -7.43
N PHE A 394 39.78 -51.14 -7.07
CA PHE A 394 40.78 -50.60 -8.02
C PHE A 394 41.06 -51.57 -9.17
N ILE A 395 41.41 -52.83 -8.88
CA ILE A 395 41.74 -53.84 -9.90
C ILE A 395 40.56 -54.11 -10.85
N ALA A 396 39.34 -54.20 -10.32
CA ALA A 396 38.12 -54.45 -11.09
C ALA A 396 37.78 -53.29 -12.04
N ASN A 397 37.97 -52.04 -11.61
CA ASN A 397 37.56 -50.86 -12.37
C ASN A 397 38.67 -50.26 -13.25
N TYR A 398 39.95 -50.43 -12.89
CA TYR A 398 41.08 -49.85 -13.64
C TYR A 398 41.04 -50.21 -15.14
N PRO A 399 41.24 -49.26 -16.07
CA PRO A 399 41.69 -47.87 -15.89
C PRO A 399 40.59 -46.82 -15.68
N PHE A 400 39.36 -47.25 -15.37
CA PHE A 400 38.22 -46.37 -15.10
C PHE A 400 38.01 -46.13 -13.60
N VAL A 401 37.39 -45.00 -13.28
CA VAL A 401 37.02 -44.62 -11.91
C VAL A 401 35.55 -44.97 -11.65
N PRO A 402 35.17 -45.51 -10.46
CA PRO A 402 33.79 -45.96 -10.20
C PRO A 402 32.66 -44.95 -10.46
N TYR A 403 32.90 -43.64 -10.30
CA TYR A 403 31.88 -42.62 -10.63
C TYR A 403 31.53 -42.60 -12.13
N GLN A 404 32.45 -43.03 -13.01
CA GLN A 404 32.31 -42.89 -14.45
C GLN A 404 31.20 -43.79 -15.01
N PHE A 405 30.98 -44.97 -14.43
CA PHE A 405 29.87 -45.86 -14.84
C PHE A 405 28.51 -45.17 -14.68
N GLN A 406 28.26 -44.61 -13.49
CA GLN A 406 27.01 -43.89 -13.20
C GLN A 406 26.89 -42.59 -13.99
N LEU A 407 27.98 -41.82 -14.10
CA LEU A 407 27.97 -40.53 -14.79
C LEU A 407 27.79 -40.70 -16.31
N VAL A 408 28.55 -41.59 -16.96
CA VAL A 408 28.42 -41.89 -18.39
C VAL A 408 27.03 -42.45 -18.70
N GLN A 409 26.48 -43.33 -17.85
CA GLN A 409 25.09 -43.78 -18.00
C GLN A 409 24.11 -42.59 -18.04
N LYS A 410 24.21 -41.66 -17.07
CA LYS A 410 23.33 -40.48 -17.03
C LYS A 410 23.53 -39.55 -18.23
N ILE A 411 24.76 -39.37 -18.71
CA ILE A 411 25.05 -38.60 -19.91
C ILE A 411 24.31 -39.19 -21.13
N PHE A 412 24.36 -40.52 -21.33
CA PHE A 412 23.62 -41.18 -22.41
C PHE A 412 22.10 -41.10 -22.25
N GLU A 413 21.57 -41.18 -21.03
CA GLU A 413 20.13 -41.04 -20.75
C GLU A 413 19.62 -39.62 -21.09
N GLU A 414 20.31 -38.57 -20.67
CA GLU A 414 19.85 -37.20 -20.88
C GLU A 414 20.07 -36.71 -22.31
N ILE A 415 21.18 -37.07 -22.96
CA ILE A 415 21.42 -36.70 -24.37
C ILE A 415 20.38 -37.34 -25.30
N ARG A 416 19.92 -38.57 -25.02
CA ARG A 416 18.84 -39.23 -25.78
C ARG A 416 17.49 -38.52 -25.64
N LYS A 417 17.19 -37.93 -24.48
CA LYS A 417 15.96 -37.13 -24.31
C LYS A 417 15.99 -35.81 -25.08
N VAL A 418 17.17 -35.18 -25.17
CA VAL A 418 17.32 -33.86 -25.79
C VAL A 418 17.55 -33.93 -27.30
N GLY A 419 18.27 -34.95 -27.80
CA GLY A 419 18.60 -35.12 -29.23
C GLY A 419 17.46 -35.63 -30.12
N ALA A 420 16.21 -35.66 -29.65
CA ALA A 420 15.08 -36.29 -30.33
C ALA A 420 14.44 -35.41 -31.43
N THR A 421 15.21 -34.99 -32.44
CA THR A 421 14.64 -34.62 -33.74
C THR A 421 14.14 -35.89 -34.45
N GLY A 422 12.88 -35.91 -34.86
CA GLY A 422 12.14 -37.14 -35.13
C GLY A 422 12.57 -38.00 -36.33
N ALA A 423 12.00 -39.21 -36.34
CA ALA A 423 12.12 -40.30 -37.32
C ALA A 423 13.46 -41.07 -37.32
N HIS A 424 13.37 -42.39 -37.06
CA HIS A 424 14.44 -43.39 -37.13
C HIS A 424 15.54 -43.36 -36.04
N LEU A 425 15.14 -43.39 -34.77
CA LEU A 425 15.95 -43.95 -33.66
C LEU A 425 16.14 -45.49 -33.75
N ALA A 426 15.81 -46.10 -34.90
CA ALA A 426 15.95 -47.52 -35.21
C ALA A 426 17.38 -47.93 -35.66
N TYR A 427 18.39 -47.08 -35.42
CA TYR A 427 19.81 -47.42 -35.58
C TYR A 427 20.49 -47.48 -34.21
N GLY A 428 20.32 -48.61 -33.52
CA GLY A 428 20.67 -48.80 -32.10
C GLY A 428 22.14 -49.07 -31.77
N GLU A 429 23.08 -48.85 -32.69
CA GLU A 429 24.35 -49.62 -32.72
C GLU A 429 25.54 -49.06 -31.92
N ARG A 430 25.31 -48.39 -30.76
CA ARG A 430 26.35 -48.20 -29.72
C ARG A 430 25.81 -48.36 -28.29
N SER A 431 26.29 -49.41 -27.63
CA SER A 431 26.06 -49.74 -26.21
C SER A 431 26.95 -48.89 -25.29
N MET A 432 26.58 -48.81 -24.00
CA MET A 432 27.47 -48.24 -22.98
C MET A 432 28.82 -48.98 -22.95
N LEU A 433 28.80 -50.29 -23.19
CA LEU A 433 30.01 -51.11 -23.23
C LEU A 433 30.98 -50.64 -24.33
N ASP A 434 30.48 -50.28 -25.51
CA ASP A 434 31.29 -49.79 -26.63
C ASP A 434 31.94 -48.44 -26.29
N ALA A 435 31.26 -47.60 -25.51
CA ALA A 435 31.82 -46.34 -25.02
C ALA A 435 33.03 -46.56 -24.10
N PHE A 436 32.94 -47.52 -23.17
CA PHE A 436 34.07 -47.92 -22.33
C PHE A 436 35.16 -48.63 -23.13
N GLN A 437 34.81 -49.45 -24.13
CA GLN A 437 35.80 -50.08 -25.02
C GLN A 437 36.60 -49.04 -25.80
N MET A 438 35.93 -48.07 -26.46
CA MET A 438 36.59 -46.99 -27.19
C MET A 438 37.46 -46.11 -26.29
N ALA A 439 37.02 -45.82 -25.07
CA ALA A 439 37.79 -45.05 -24.12
C ALA A 439 39.03 -45.81 -23.61
N ALA A 440 38.93 -47.11 -23.33
CA ALA A 440 40.08 -47.96 -22.97
C ALA A 440 41.07 -48.10 -24.13
N GLN A 441 40.59 -48.25 -25.37
CA GLN A 441 41.43 -48.34 -26.57
C GLN A 441 42.31 -47.11 -26.77
N ARG A 442 41.88 -45.91 -26.35
CA ARG A 442 42.68 -44.67 -26.47
C ARG A 442 43.94 -44.66 -25.61
N ILE A 443 43.88 -45.27 -24.43
CA ILE A 443 45.00 -45.36 -23.50
C ILE A 443 45.73 -46.73 -23.56
N SER A 444 45.33 -47.61 -24.47
CA SER A 444 45.92 -48.95 -24.73
C SER A 444 47.45 -48.99 -24.71
N ASN A 445 48.08 -48.02 -25.39
CA ASN A 445 49.53 -47.91 -25.54
C ASN A 445 50.26 -47.26 -24.36
N GLN A 446 49.54 -46.78 -23.35
CA GLN A 446 50.12 -46.13 -22.17
C GLN A 446 50.55 -47.16 -21.11
N SER A 447 51.36 -46.73 -20.15
CA SER A 447 51.82 -47.55 -19.03
C SER A 447 50.80 -47.63 -17.89
N PRO A 448 50.81 -48.70 -17.07
CA PRO A 448 50.05 -48.78 -15.82
C PRO A 448 50.29 -47.54 -14.96
N GLY A 449 49.21 -46.85 -14.60
CA GLY A 449 49.24 -45.53 -13.96
C GLY A 449 48.39 -44.47 -14.67
N ALA A 450 48.08 -44.65 -15.95
CA ALA A 450 47.11 -43.81 -16.64
C ALA A 450 45.66 -44.16 -16.25
N LEU A 451 44.80 -43.15 -16.29
CA LEU A 451 43.35 -43.19 -16.04
C LEU A 451 42.62 -42.65 -17.27
N VAL A 452 41.36 -43.04 -17.46
CA VAL A 452 40.53 -42.47 -18.52
C VAL A 452 39.93 -41.13 -18.08
N PRO A 453 40.24 -39.99 -18.72
CA PRO A 453 39.56 -38.72 -18.45
C PRO A 453 38.20 -38.65 -19.15
N MET A 454 37.28 -37.83 -18.62
CA MET A 454 35.87 -37.81 -19.03
C MET A 454 35.66 -37.49 -20.53
N HIS A 455 36.45 -36.56 -21.11
CA HIS A 455 36.37 -36.23 -22.53
C HIS A 455 36.64 -37.41 -23.49
N SER A 456 37.23 -38.52 -23.01
CA SER A 456 37.44 -39.72 -23.82
C SER A 456 36.14 -40.36 -24.29
N PHE A 457 35.06 -40.25 -23.51
CA PHE A 457 33.74 -40.81 -23.84
C PHE A 457 32.98 -39.98 -24.89
N TYR A 458 33.39 -38.74 -25.19
CA TYR A 458 32.70 -37.85 -26.13
C TYR A 458 32.46 -38.50 -27.50
N HIS A 459 33.40 -39.28 -28.02
CA HIS A 459 33.27 -39.89 -29.36
C HIS A 459 32.28 -41.05 -29.44
N ALA A 460 31.95 -41.66 -28.29
CA ALA A 460 30.85 -42.62 -28.22
C ALA A 460 29.48 -41.91 -28.28
N VAL A 461 29.44 -40.67 -27.78
CA VAL A 461 28.27 -39.79 -27.78
C VAL A 461 28.11 -39.03 -29.11
N GLU A 462 29.21 -38.69 -29.79
CA GLU A 462 29.29 -37.85 -31.00
C GLU A 462 28.32 -38.25 -32.13
N GLY A 463 28.01 -39.54 -32.27
CA GLY A 463 27.05 -40.06 -33.27
C GLY A 463 25.57 -39.81 -32.94
N PHE A 464 25.25 -39.46 -31.69
CA PHE A 464 23.90 -39.13 -31.21
C PHE A 464 23.66 -37.61 -31.12
N LEU A 465 24.64 -36.79 -31.51
CA LEU A 465 24.54 -35.34 -31.42
C LEU A 465 23.95 -34.74 -32.68
N ASP A 466 23.09 -33.74 -32.50
CA ASP A 466 22.66 -32.91 -33.63
C ASP A 466 23.87 -32.25 -34.31
N THR A 467 23.77 -32.15 -35.63
CA THR A 467 24.74 -31.56 -36.54
C THR A 467 25.15 -30.16 -36.09
N ALA A 468 24.23 -29.37 -35.50
CA ALA A 468 24.50 -28.03 -34.98
C ALA A 468 25.46 -28.03 -33.78
N VAL A 469 25.30 -29.00 -32.85
CA VAL A 469 26.18 -29.17 -31.69
C VAL A 469 27.56 -29.67 -32.14
N LYS A 470 27.58 -30.72 -32.96
CA LYS A 470 28.82 -31.29 -33.51
C LYS A 470 29.65 -30.22 -34.22
N ARG A 471 29.03 -29.46 -35.14
CA ARG A 471 29.67 -28.34 -35.85
C ARG A 471 30.25 -27.28 -34.91
N THR A 472 29.65 -27.05 -33.74
CA THR A 472 30.15 -26.07 -32.75
C THR A 472 31.47 -26.52 -32.14
N ILE A 473 31.58 -27.79 -31.76
CA ILE A 473 32.79 -28.37 -31.16
C ILE A 473 33.88 -28.55 -32.23
N ASP A 474 33.50 -28.97 -33.44
CA ASP A 474 34.44 -29.07 -34.58
C ASP A 474 34.97 -27.68 -35.00
N GLN A 475 34.15 -26.63 -34.95
CA GLN A 475 34.61 -25.25 -35.18
C GLN A 475 35.55 -24.74 -34.07
N ALA A 476 35.28 -25.10 -32.81
CA ALA A 476 36.19 -24.78 -31.71
C ALA A 476 37.56 -25.47 -31.89
N ALA A 477 37.58 -26.72 -32.35
CA ALA A 477 38.82 -27.46 -32.65
C ALA A 477 39.65 -26.89 -33.81
N ASN A 478 39.04 -26.08 -34.68
CA ASN A 478 39.72 -25.39 -35.77
C ASN A 478 40.04 -23.91 -35.44
N ASN A 479 39.76 -23.43 -34.23
CA ASN A 479 40.02 -22.05 -33.83
C ASN A 479 41.48 -21.88 -33.34
N PRO A 480 42.34 -21.08 -34.00
CA PRO A 480 43.75 -20.92 -33.60
C PRO A 480 43.94 -20.17 -32.26
N VAL A 481 42.87 -19.70 -31.63
CA VAL A 481 42.88 -19.07 -30.28
C VAL A 481 42.71 -20.12 -29.17
N LEU A 482 42.31 -21.35 -29.49
CA LEU A 482 42.03 -22.42 -28.54
C LEU A 482 43.09 -23.53 -28.61
N ASP A 483 43.52 -24.01 -27.44
CA ASP A 483 44.43 -25.15 -27.30
C ASP A 483 43.66 -26.49 -27.40
N GLU A 484 44.36 -27.61 -27.64
CA GLU A 484 43.73 -28.93 -27.67
C GLU A 484 42.99 -29.26 -26.34
N PHE A 485 43.57 -28.85 -25.21
CA PHE A 485 42.95 -28.99 -23.89
C PHE A 485 41.65 -28.19 -23.74
N ASP A 486 41.53 -27.03 -24.39
CA ASP A 486 40.29 -26.24 -24.37
C ASP A 486 39.15 -27.01 -25.05
N VAL A 487 39.45 -27.74 -26.13
CA VAL A 487 38.49 -28.59 -26.84
C VAL A 487 38.11 -29.81 -25.99
N GLN A 488 39.07 -30.41 -25.29
CA GLN A 488 38.82 -31.51 -24.35
C GLN A 488 37.93 -31.08 -23.16
N LEU A 489 38.20 -29.91 -22.59
CA LEU A 489 37.38 -29.31 -21.53
C LEU A 489 35.98 -28.94 -22.03
N LEU A 490 35.87 -28.40 -23.25
CA LEU A 490 34.59 -28.09 -23.89
C LEU A 490 33.73 -29.36 -24.11
N ARG A 491 34.36 -30.47 -24.52
CA ARG A 491 33.70 -31.79 -24.64
C ARG A 491 33.20 -32.29 -23.28
N THR A 492 34.00 -32.11 -22.22
CA THR A 492 33.61 -32.47 -20.84
C THR A 492 32.42 -31.64 -20.36
N LEU A 493 32.47 -30.30 -20.55
CA LEU A 493 31.38 -29.38 -20.23
C LEU A 493 30.10 -29.66 -21.02
N PHE A 494 30.22 -30.03 -22.29
CA PHE A 494 29.07 -30.46 -23.08
C PHE A 494 28.44 -31.73 -22.52
N MET A 495 29.24 -32.75 -22.20
CA MET A 495 28.73 -34.02 -21.68
C MET A 495 27.96 -33.85 -20.36
N ILE A 496 28.45 -33.03 -19.43
CA ILE A 496 27.79 -32.82 -18.14
C ILE A 496 26.63 -31.80 -18.18
N ARG A 497 26.45 -31.05 -19.28
CA ARG A 497 25.47 -29.94 -19.39
C ARG A 497 24.05 -30.30 -18.97
N TYR A 498 23.60 -31.51 -19.30
CA TYR A 498 22.23 -31.96 -19.04
C TYR A 498 22.12 -32.86 -17.80
N VAL A 499 23.19 -33.01 -17.01
CA VAL A 499 23.29 -34.03 -15.96
C VAL A 499 23.38 -33.38 -14.58
N ASP A 500 22.26 -33.37 -13.86
CA ASP A 500 22.13 -32.82 -12.50
C ASP A 500 23.06 -33.46 -11.44
N LEU A 501 23.72 -34.57 -11.77
CA LEU A 501 24.62 -35.32 -10.87
C LEU A 501 25.92 -34.57 -10.57
N ILE A 502 26.39 -33.71 -11.48
CA ILE A 502 27.67 -33.00 -11.34
C ILE A 502 27.64 -31.62 -12.00
N LYS A 503 28.07 -30.59 -11.26
CA LYS A 503 28.16 -29.21 -11.77
C LYS A 503 29.52 -28.93 -12.38
N GLY A 504 29.56 -28.07 -13.40
CA GLY A 504 30.78 -27.61 -14.07
C GLY A 504 31.60 -26.60 -13.26
N THR A 505 31.90 -26.90 -12.00
CA THR A 505 32.78 -26.07 -11.16
C THR A 505 34.25 -26.39 -11.42
N PRO A 506 35.21 -25.47 -11.20
CA PRO A 506 36.64 -25.73 -11.43
C PRO A 506 37.16 -26.98 -10.71
N ASP A 507 36.74 -27.21 -9.46
CA ASP A 507 37.14 -28.39 -8.68
C ASP A 507 36.61 -29.71 -9.28
N ASN A 508 35.36 -29.73 -9.74
CA ASN A 508 34.78 -30.89 -10.41
C ASN A 508 35.42 -31.14 -11.79
N LEU A 509 35.64 -30.08 -12.57
CA LEU A 509 36.26 -30.16 -13.91
C LEU A 509 37.70 -30.69 -13.84
N VAL A 510 38.49 -30.24 -12.85
CA VAL A 510 39.82 -30.81 -12.57
C VAL A 510 39.74 -32.31 -12.32
N THR A 511 38.81 -32.77 -11.47
CA THR A 511 38.62 -34.21 -11.18
C THR A 511 38.14 -35.01 -12.39
N LEU A 512 37.38 -34.41 -13.32
CA LEU A 512 36.94 -35.03 -14.58
C LEU A 512 38.04 -35.12 -15.65
N CYS A 513 39.08 -34.29 -15.58
CA CYS A 513 40.18 -34.22 -16.54
C CYS A 513 41.49 -34.87 -16.04
N ILE A 514 41.45 -35.71 -15.00
CA ILE A 514 42.63 -36.44 -14.53
C ILE A 514 42.98 -37.59 -15.49
N GLU A 515 44.19 -37.56 -16.04
CA GLU A 515 44.70 -38.59 -16.96
C GLU A 515 45.66 -39.59 -16.29
N GLN A 516 46.23 -39.29 -15.11
CA GLN A 516 47.21 -40.14 -14.42
C GLN A 516 47.05 -40.11 -12.89
N ILE A 517 47.40 -41.21 -12.21
CA ILE A 517 47.28 -41.35 -10.75
C ILE A 517 48.19 -40.37 -9.97
N ASP A 518 49.22 -39.80 -10.61
CA ASP A 518 50.16 -38.83 -10.03
C ASP A 518 50.11 -37.44 -10.70
N THR A 519 49.01 -37.10 -11.36
CA THR A 519 48.78 -35.74 -11.89
C THR A 519 48.86 -34.68 -10.79
N ASP A 520 49.62 -33.60 -11.04
CA ASP A 520 49.64 -32.41 -10.18
C ASP A 520 48.33 -31.63 -10.31
N LYS A 521 47.48 -31.73 -9.29
CA LYS A 521 46.17 -31.08 -9.23
C LYS A 521 46.25 -29.54 -9.28
N LEU A 522 47.35 -28.93 -8.85
CA LEU A 522 47.54 -27.48 -8.85
C LEU A 522 47.89 -26.98 -10.26
N VAL A 523 48.73 -27.71 -10.99
CA VAL A 523 49.02 -27.42 -12.40
C VAL A 523 47.76 -27.61 -13.26
N LEU A 524 47.06 -28.74 -13.10
CA LEU A 524 45.82 -29.01 -13.83
C LEU A 524 44.72 -27.97 -13.52
N ARG A 525 44.61 -27.51 -12.27
CA ARG A 525 43.67 -26.42 -11.91
C ARG A 525 43.93 -25.14 -12.70
N ARG A 526 45.19 -24.71 -12.82
CA ARG A 526 45.54 -23.51 -13.60
C ARG A 526 45.19 -23.68 -15.07
N GLN A 527 45.48 -24.86 -15.65
CA GLN A 527 45.12 -25.16 -17.04
C GLN A 527 43.59 -25.11 -17.26
N VAL A 528 42.80 -25.65 -16.32
CA VAL A 528 41.33 -25.56 -16.36
C VAL A 528 40.86 -24.11 -16.23
N GLU A 529 41.39 -23.33 -15.29
CA GLU A 529 41.02 -21.92 -15.10
C GLU A 529 41.35 -21.06 -16.33
N ASP A 530 42.54 -21.23 -16.93
CA ASP A 530 42.96 -20.54 -18.16
C ASP A 530 42.09 -20.93 -19.38
N ALA A 531 41.76 -22.22 -19.52
CA ALA A 531 40.89 -22.73 -20.58
C ALA A 531 39.46 -22.18 -20.46
N LEU A 532 38.90 -22.12 -19.25
CA LEU A 532 37.57 -21.54 -19.01
C LEU A 532 37.51 -20.06 -19.42
N ILE A 533 38.55 -19.27 -19.13
CA ILE A 533 38.66 -17.87 -19.54
C ILE A 533 38.65 -17.74 -21.08
N ARG A 534 39.38 -18.60 -21.80
CA ARG A 534 39.39 -18.60 -23.28
C ARG A 534 38.03 -18.99 -23.85
N LEU A 535 37.42 -20.06 -23.35
CA LEU A 535 36.10 -20.55 -23.80
C LEU A 535 34.96 -19.55 -23.52
N GLU A 536 35.00 -18.81 -22.40
CA GLU A 536 34.01 -17.78 -22.06
C GLU A 536 34.15 -16.55 -22.97
N LYS A 537 35.39 -16.17 -23.32
CA LYS A 537 35.69 -15.09 -24.26
C LYS A 537 35.13 -15.38 -25.65
N GLU A 538 35.37 -16.58 -26.18
CA GLU A 538 34.80 -17.07 -27.45
C GLU A 538 33.28 -17.37 -27.37
N SER A 539 32.67 -17.15 -26.20
CA SER A 539 31.25 -17.38 -25.93
C SER A 539 30.81 -18.79 -26.35
N LEU A 540 31.63 -19.79 -26.01
CA LEU A 540 31.32 -21.22 -26.10
C LEU A 540 30.70 -21.74 -24.80
N ILE A 541 31.00 -21.07 -23.68
CA ILE A 541 30.49 -21.37 -22.34
C ILE A 541 29.97 -20.08 -21.67
N THR A 542 29.16 -20.23 -20.62
CA THR A 542 28.73 -19.14 -19.72
C THR A 542 29.08 -19.47 -18.28
N ARG A 543 29.40 -18.44 -17.49
CA ARG A 543 29.60 -18.55 -16.03
C ARG A 543 28.35 -18.10 -15.26
N ASN A 544 27.83 -18.96 -14.37
CA ASN A 544 26.83 -18.60 -13.37
C ASN A 544 27.39 -18.83 -11.95
N GLY A 545 27.92 -17.78 -11.32
CA GLY A 545 28.62 -17.93 -10.04
C GLY A 545 29.92 -18.69 -10.27
N ASP A 546 30.09 -19.87 -9.67
CA ASP A 546 31.27 -20.73 -9.89
C ASP A 546 31.00 -21.93 -10.80
N GLU A 547 29.82 -21.97 -11.43
CA GLU A 547 29.39 -23.02 -12.36
C GLU A 547 29.57 -22.55 -13.80
N PHE A 548 30.28 -23.34 -14.61
CA PHE A 548 30.48 -23.12 -16.03
C PHE A 548 29.65 -24.11 -16.84
N VAL A 549 28.95 -23.61 -17.87
CA VAL A 549 28.01 -24.40 -18.68
C VAL A 549 28.26 -24.16 -20.17
N PHE A 550 28.33 -25.24 -20.96
CA PHE A 550 28.38 -25.20 -22.43
C PHE A 550 27.15 -24.50 -23.02
N LEU A 551 27.27 -23.74 -24.11
CA LEU A 551 26.16 -23.02 -24.75
C LEU A 551 25.72 -23.62 -26.10
N THR A 552 24.41 -23.82 -26.30
CA THR A 552 23.84 -24.19 -27.63
C THR A 552 23.92 -23.02 -28.62
N ASN A 553 23.70 -23.25 -29.91
CA ASN A 553 23.80 -22.16 -30.90
C ASN A 553 22.81 -21.02 -30.66
N GLU A 554 21.55 -21.32 -30.30
CA GLU A 554 20.56 -20.28 -29.94
C GLU A 554 21.02 -19.52 -28.70
N GLU A 555 21.48 -20.24 -27.67
CA GLU A 555 21.99 -19.63 -26.43
C GLU A 555 23.24 -18.79 -26.64
N ARG A 556 24.12 -19.17 -27.57
CA ARG A 556 25.32 -18.40 -27.95
C ARG A 556 24.91 -17.10 -28.63
N ASP A 557 23.96 -17.16 -29.57
CA ASP A 557 23.46 -15.95 -30.23
C ASP A 557 22.68 -15.04 -29.28
N ILE A 558 21.88 -15.60 -28.37
CA ILE A 558 21.26 -14.85 -27.26
C ILE A 558 22.33 -14.25 -26.36
N SER A 559 23.39 -14.99 -25.99
CA SER A 559 24.48 -14.47 -25.15
C SER A 559 25.25 -13.34 -25.82
N ARG A 560 25.50 -13.42 -27.15
CA ARG A 560 26.09 -12.33 -27.94
C ARG A 560 25.17 -11.12 -27.98
N LYS A 561 23.87 -11.32 -28.22
CA LYS A 561 22.85 -10.23 -28.22
C LYS A 561 22.73 -9.56 -26.85
N ILE A 562 22.74 -10.32 -25.75
CA ILE A 562 22.80 -9.80 -24.38
C ILE A 562 24.09 -9.00 -24.17
N LYS A 563 25.26 -9.55 -24.52
CA LYS A 563 26.55 -8.83 -24.42
C LYS A 563 26.53 -7.51 -25.21
N ALA A 564 25.87 -7.47 -26.37
CA ALA A 564 25.70 -6.30 -27.22
C ALA A 564 24.53 -5.35 -26.85
N THR A 565 23.72 -5.69 -25.83
CA THR A 565 22.60 -4.85 -25.39
C THR A 565 23.13 -3.60 -24.70
N ASP A 566 22.75 -2.42 -25.20
CA ASP A 566 23.20 -1.14 -24.66
C ASP A 566 22.40 -0.72 -23.40
N ILE A 567 23.09 -0.13 -22.43
CA ILE A 567 22.53 0.36 -21.16
C ILE A 567 22.83 1.85 -21.08
N ALA A 568 21.79 2.68 -20.89
CA ALA A 568 22.01 4.08 -20.57
C ALA A 568 22.57 4.19 -19.15
N GLY A 569 23.64 4.97 -18.91
CA GLY A 569 24.31 5.02 -17.60
C GLY A 569 23.40 5.34 -16.40
N ASN A 570 22.30 6.06 -16.62
CA ASN A 570 21.28 6.33 -15.59
C ASN A 570 20.51 5.07 -15.13
N GLU A 571 20.46 4.00 -15.93
CA GLU A 571 19.91 2.71 -15.51
C GLU A 571 20.78 2.03 -14.44
N GLU A 572 22.12 2.19 -14.50
CA GLU A 572 23.04 1.66 -13.49
C GLU A 572 22.80 2.33 -12.13
N ASN A 573 22.78 3.66 -12.09
CA ASN A 573 22.53 4.42 -10.86
C ASN A 573 21.10 4.20 -10.32
N LYS A 574 20.10 4.05 -11.20
CA LYS A 574 18.71 3.79 -10.77
C LYS A 574 18.54 2.41 -10.13
N GLU A 575 19.20 1.37 -10.65
CA GLU A 575 19.14 0.07 -9.98
C GLU A 575 20.00 0.06 -8.71
N LEU A 576 21.20 0.65 -8.73
CA LEU A 576 22.07 0.71 -7.55
C LEU A 576 21.40 1.44 -6.38
N SER A 577 20.81 2.61 -6.63
CA SER A 577 20.03 3.35 -5.61
C SER A 577 18.85 2.54 -5.08
N SER A 578 18.17 1.79 -5.96
CA SER A 578 17.12 0.85 -5.55
C SER A 578 17.65 -0.28 -4.68
N MET A 579 18.79 -0.89 -5.00
CA MET A 579 19.36 -1.98 -4.20
C MET A 579 19.82 -1.48 -2.81
N ILE A 580 20.45 -0.30 -2.75
CA ILE A 580 20.88 0.31 -1.50
C ILE A 580 19.67 0.72 -0.65
N TYR A 581 18.85 1.65 -1.14
CA TYR A 581 17.86 2.31 -0.29
C TYR A 581 16.58 1.50 -0.12
N ARG A 582 16.03 0.92 -1.17
CA ARG A 582 14.78 0.13 -1.08
C ARG A 582 15.04 -1.28 -0.56
N ASP A 583 16.02 -1.98 -1.13
CA ASP A 583 16.18 -3.41 -0.88
C ASP A 583 16.97 -3.71 0.41
N LEU A 584 18.08 -3.00 0.68
CA LEU A 584 18.91 -3.17 1.88
C LEU A 584 18.47 -2.28 3.06
N LEU A 585 18.34 -0.97 2.85
CA LEU A 585 17.90 0.00 3.88
C LEU A 585 16.37 0.07 4.06
N ARG A 586 15.61 -0.81 3.40
CA ARG A 586 14.14 -1.00 3.56
C ARG A 586 13.30 0.27 3.36
N ASP A 587 13.72 1.10 2.40
CA ASP A 587 13.09 2.37 2.03
C ASP A 587 13.00 3.39 3.19
N LYS A 588 13.92 3.29 4.17
CA LYS A 588 14.09 4.28 5.25
C LYS A 588 14.32 5.68 4.70
N ASN A 589 13.26 6.49 4.64
CA ASN A 589 13.28 7.93 4.37
C ASN A 589 13.10 8.78 5.64
N ARG A 590 13.03 8.12 6.81
CA ARG A 590 12.95 8.71 8.14
C ARG A 590 13.87 7.97 9.10
N PHE A 591 14.48 8.72 10.02
CA PHE A 591 15.24 8.19 11.14
C PHE A 591 14.55 8.55 12.46
N ARG A 592 14.30 7.54 13.31
CA ARG A 592 13.65 7.72 14.60
C ARG A 592 14.71 7.92 15.67
N TYR A 593 14.81 9.14 16.21
CA TYR A 593 15.77 9.44 17.25
C TYR A 593 15.31 8.83 18.59
N SER A 594 16.17 8.01 19.21
CA SER A 594 15.81 7.19 20.37
C SER A 594 15.51 8.00 21.63
N VAL A 595 16.16 9.15 21.81
CA VAL A 595 16.02 10.01 22.99
C VAL A 595 14.66 10.70 23.05
N ASN A 596 14.12 11.14 21.90
CA ASN A 596 12.83 11.84 21.83
C ASN A 596 11.73 11.12 21.05
N ASN A 597 12.01 9.88 20.63
CA ASN A 597 11.05 8.99 19.98
C ASN A 597 10.41 9.54 18.69
N THR A 598 11.03 10.56 18.07
CA THR A 598 10.48 11.33 16.94
C THR A 598 11.17 10.95 15.63
N ASP A 599 10.39 10.93 14.53
CA ASP A 599 10.87 10.59 13.20
C ASP A 599 11.32 11.85 12.42
N TYR A 600 12.57 11.87 11.97
CA TYR A 600 13.17 12.95 11.17
C TYR A 600 13.34 12.53 9.71
N SER A 601 12.86 13.35 8.76
CA SER A 601 12.99 13.08 7.32
C SER A 601 14.44 13.17 6.84
N ILE A 602 14.85 12.20 6.02
CA ILE A 602 16.17 12.13 5.39
C ILE A 602 16.03 12.26 3.87
N GLY A 603 16.78 13.17 3.26
CA GLY A 603 16.97 13.25 1.81
C GLY A 603 18.03 12.27 1.35
N ARG A 604 17.67 11.39 0.41
CA ARG A 604 18.49 10.27 -0.04
C ARG A 604 19.07 10.54 -1.41
N TYR A 605 20.39 10.42 -1.53
CA TYR A 605 21.14 10.76 -2.72
C TYR A 605 22.10 9.63 -3.10
N LEU A 606 22.28 9.41 -4.41
CA LEU A 606 23.33 8.57 -4.96
C LEU A 606 24.02 9.38 -6.06
N ASP A 607 25.34 9.54 -5.99
CA ASP A 607 26.16 10.21 -7.00
C ASP A 607 25.58 11.59 -7.38
N SER A 608 25.34 12.45 -6.38
CA SER A 608 24.65 13.76 -6.47
C SER A 608 23.19 13.76 -6.97
N HIS A 609 22.59 12.63 -7.33
CA HIS A 609 21.19 12.53 -7.76
C HIS A 609 20.24 12.21 -6.60
N THR A 610 19.15 12.98 -6.46
CA THR A 610 18.10 12.71 -5.46
C THR A 610 17.20 11.54 -5.87
N ILE A 611 16.89 10.66 -4.92
CA ILE A 611 15.95 9.54 -5.10
C ILE A 611 14.51 9.97 -4.79
N ASP A 612 14.35 10.90 -3.84
CA ASP A 612 13.05 11.31 -3.30
C ASP A 612 12.35 12.41 -4.14
N GLY A 613 13.08 13.03 -5.09
CA GLY A 613 12.57 14.12 -5.93
C GLY A 613 12.25 15.42 -5.17
N ARG A 614 12.52 15.46 -3.86
CA ARG A 614 12.31 16.61 -2.97
C ARG A 614 13.66 17.07 -2.42
N TYR A 615 13.95 18.36 -2.54
CA TYR A 615 15.23 18.96 -2.14
C TYR A 615 15.20 19.58 -0.73
N GLU A 616 14.07 19.53 -0.04
CA GLU A 616 13.80 20.28 1.20
C GLU A 616 13.98 19.48 2.51
N ASN A 617 14.60 18.30 2.45
CA ASN A 617 14.92 17.54 3.66
C ASN A 617 16.14 18.13 4.36
N ASP A 618 16.03 18.39 5.67
CA ASP A 618 17.14 18.93 6.44
C ASP A 618 18.33 17.95 6.46
N LEU A 619 18.12 16.71 6.91
CA LEU A 619 19.17 15.70 6.97
C LEU A 619 19.43 15.11 5.58
N ARG A 620 20.67 15.19 5.09
CA ARG A 620 21.08 14.62 3.80
C ARG A 620 22.01 13.43 4.03
N VAL A 621 21.69 12.30 3.40
CA VAL A 621 22.58 11.14 3.30
C VAL A 621 22.81 10.82 1.83
N GLU A 622 24.07 10.85 1.44
CA GLU A 622 24.53 10.62 0.08
C GLU A 622 25.48 9.44 0.03
N VAL A 623 25.20 8.49 -0.85
CA VAL A 623 26.14 7.43 -1.20
C VAL A 623 26.90 7.87 -2.45
N ILE A 624 28.22 7.68 -2.45
CA ILE A 624 29.07 7.84 -3.62
C ILE A 624 29.53 6.45 -4.06
N SER A 625 29.35 6.17 -5.35
CA SER A 625 29.74 4.95 -6.00
C SER A 625 30.85 5.19 -7.04
N PRO A 626 31.65 4.15 -7.37
CA PRO A 626 32.56 4.13 -8.52
C PRO A 626 31.93 4.40 -9.90
N LEU A 627 30.62 4.60 -10.01
CA LEU A 627 29.94 5.04 -11.23
C LEU A 627 29.94 6.57 -11.39
N ASP A 628 30.19 7.33 -10.32
CA ASP A 628 30.35 8.78 -10.37
C ASP A 628 31.61 9.14 -11.21
N PRO A 629 31.50 9.96 -12.28
CA PRO A 629 32.66 10.46 -13.02
C PRO A 629 33.70 11.18 -12.15
N GLU A 630 33.28 11.76 -11.02
CA GLU A 630 34.14 12.46 -10.06
C GLU A 630 34.65 11.53 -8.94
N TYR A 631 34.38 10.21 -8.98
CA TYR A 631 34.76 9.24 -7.93
C TYR A 631 36.22 9.38 -7.47
N ALA A 632 37.14 9.62 -8.41
CA ALA A 632 38.57 9.79 -8.15
C ALA A 632 38.94 11.05 -7.33
N MET A 633 38.06 12.07 -7.28
CA MET A 633 38.27 13.30 -6.50
C MET A 633 37.93 13.11 -5.03
N TYR A 634 37.08 12.13 -4.68
CA TYR A 634 36.69 11.76 -3.31
C TYR A 634 37.79 10.96 -2.58
N SER A 635 38.98 11.55 -2.52
CA SER A 635 39.98 11.28 -1.48
C SER A 635 39.44 11.61 -0.08
N GLU A 636 40.12 11.21 1.00
CA GLU A 636 39.70 11.53 2.37
C GLU A 636 39.42 13.04 2.57
N SER A 637 40.29 13.90 2.04
CA SER A 637 40.10 15.36 2.03
C SER A 637 38.93 15.82 1.15
N GLY A 638 38.67 15.16 0.01
CA GLY A 638 37.50 15.40 -0.83
C GLY A 638 36.19 15.05 -0.13
N CYS A 639 36.12 13.88 0.51
CA CYS A 639 34.98 13.45 1.32
C CYS A 639 34.70 14.37 2.51
N ILE A 640 35.76 14.78 3.22
CA ILE A 640 35.69 15.75 4.32
C ILE A 640 35.05 17.06 3.82
N ASN A 641 35.57 17.65 2.75
CA ASN A 641 35.04 18.89 2.18
C ASN A 641 33.57 18.72 1.76
N ARG A 642 33.22 17.68 0.99
CA ARG A 642 31.85 17.42 0.54
C ARG A 642 30.86 17.23 1.71
N SER A 643 31.28 16.55 2.79
CA SER A 643 30.44 16.34 3.98
C SER A 643 30.15 17.64 4.78
N THR A 644 30.91 18.71 4.54
CA THR A 644 30.66 20.06 5.10
C THR A 644 29.79 20.95 4.22
N GLU A 645 29.42 20.53 3.01
CA GLU A 645 28.60 21.36 2.12
C GLU A 645 27.20 21.63 2.69
N GLY A 646 26.77 22.88 2.55
CA GLY A 646 25.47 23.34 3.05
C GLY A 646 25.35 23.17 4.57
N PRO A 647 24.27 22.55 5.07
CA PRO A 647 24.03 22.38 6.49
C PRO A 647 24.55 21.03 7.04
N GLY A 648 25.46 20.36 6.32
CA GLY A 648 26.02 19.06 6.65
C GLY A 648 25.36 17.89 5.93
N THR A 649 26.19 16.96 5.47
CA THR A 649 25.77 15.74 4.74
C THR A 649 26.53 14.52 5.29
N VAL A 650 25.84 13.40 5.50
CA VAL A 650 26.50 12.09 5.63
C VAL A 650 26.89 11.61 4.24
N LEU A 651 28.17 11.33 4.06
CA LEU A 651 28.75 10.80 2.84
C LEU A 651 29.21 9.36 3.07
N ILE A 652 28.64 8.41 2.33
CA ILE A 652 29.00 6.99 2.39
C ILE A 652 29.72 6.65 1.10
N LYS A 653 31.04 6.46 1.14
CA LYS A 653 31.86 6.14 -0.03
C LYS A 653 31.97 4.61 -0.18
N LEU A 654 31.33 4.07 -1.20
CA LEU A 654 31.48 2.65 -1.57
C LEU A 654 32.89 2.39 -2.13
N PRO A 655 33.52 1.25 -1.83
CA PRO A 655 34.82 0.89 -2.40
C PRO A 655 34.71 0.45 -3.88
N ASP A 656 35.81 0.56 -4.64
CA ASP A 656 35.90 0.15 -6.05
C ASP A 656 36.03 -1.38 -6.21
N ASP A 657 34.89 -2.08 -6.19
CA ASP A 657 34.80 -3.49 -6.56
C ASP A 657 34.38 -3.67 -8.03
N LYS A 658 35.39 -3.82 -8.89
CA LYS A 658 35.22 -4.04 -10.33
C LYS A 658 34.40 -5.29 -10.68
N THR A 659 34.37 -6.31 -9.81
CA THR A 659 33.59 -7.52 -10.05
C THR A 659 32.10 -7.24 -9.86
N PHE A 660 31.73 -6.55 -8.78
CA PHE A 660 30.36 -6.13 -8.50
C PHE A 660 29.77 -5.28 -9.63
N PHE A 661 30.48 -4.23 -10.08
CA PHE A 661 29.95 -3.37 -11.16
C PHE A 661 29.88 -4.07 -12.52
N THR A 662 30.75 -5.05 -12.79
CA THR A 662 30.66 -5.88 -13.99
C THR A 662 29.47 -6.84 -13.94
N GLU A 663 29.20 -7.44 -12.79
CA GLU A 663 27.98 -8.26 -12.59
C GLU A 663 26.70 -7.42 -12.64
N LEU A 664 26.69 -6.21 -12.09
CA LEU A 664 25.54 -5.28 -12.14
C LEU A 664 25.19 -4.91 -13.59
N ARG A 665 26.20 -4.57 -14.40
CA ARG A 665 26.02 -4.34 -15.86
C ARG A 665 25.48 -5.57 -16.56
N THR A 666 26.04 -6.74 -16.29
CA THR A 666 25.58 -8.02 -16.87
C THR A 666 24.14 -8.33 -16.49
N TRP A 667 23.75 -8.02 -15.23
CA TRP A 667 22.38 -8.15 -14.75
C TRP A 667 21.42 -7.23 -15.49
N LEU A 668 21.78 -5.97 -15.67
CA LEU A 668 20.99 -4.99 -16.41
C LEU A 668 20.82 -5.39 -17.89
N ARG A 669 21.89 -5.82 -18.58
CA ARG A 669 21.82 -6.27 -19.99
C ARG A 669 20.87 -7.45 -20.13
N THR A 670 21.01 -8.45 -19.28
CA THR A 670 20.15 -9.65 -19.30
C THR A 670 18.69 -9.28 -18.99
N ASN A 671 18.43 -8.46 -17.97
CA ASN A 671 17.06 -8.07 -17.59
C ASN A 671 16.36 -7.26 -18.70
N LYS A 672 17.08 -6.29 -19.28
CA LYS A 672 16.61 -5.46 -20.40
C LYS A 672 16.36 -6.29 -21.65
N PHE A 673 17.27 -7.22 -21.99
CA PHE A 673 17.12 -8.10 -23.14
C PHE A 673 15.93 -9.05 -22.97
N VAL A 674 15.77 -9.71 -21.82
CA VAL A 674 14.62 -10.58 -21.55
C VAL A 674 13.32 -9.79 -21.68
N ARG A 675 13.18 -8.63 -21.01
CA ARG A 675 11.97 -7.79 -21.10
C ARG A 675 11.60 -7.30 -22.51
N LEU A 676 12.55 -7.24 -23.45
CA LEU A 676 12.33 -6.76 -24.81
C LEU A 676 12.06 -7.89 -25.82
N ASN A 677 12.38 -9.14 -25.49
CA ASN A 677 12.29 -10.28 -26.41
C ASN A 677 11.36 -11.40 -25.89
N ASP A 678 10.65 -11.17 -24.78
CA ASP A 678 9.66 -12.09 -24.20
C ASP A 678 8.38 -12.11 -25.04
N ASP A 679 8.48 -12.71 -26.23
CA ASP A 679 7.37 -13.00 -27.13
C ASP A 679 7.09 -14.50 -27.14
N ASN A 680 5.81 -14.88 -27.05
CA ASN A 680 5.35 -16.27 -26.97
C ASN A 680 5.28 -16.96 -28.35
N SER A 681 5.72 -16.29 -29.42
CA SER A 681 5.69 -16.82 -30.79
C SER A 681 6.72 -17.92 -31.07
N GLN A 682 7.78 -18.04 -30.25
CA GLN A 682 8.85 -19.04 -30.40
C GLN A 682 9.12 -19.77 -29.07
N PRO A 683 8.53 -20.97 -28.83
CA PRO A 683 8.56 -21.61 -27.51
C PRO A 683 9.98 -21.98 -27.01
N GLU A 684 10.91 -22.29 -27.91
CA GLU A 684 12.33 -22.53 -27.55
C GLU A 684 13.03 -21.24 -27.11
N LEU A 685 12.77 -20.12 -27.80
CA LEU A 685 13.29 -18.81 -27.43
C LEU A 685 12.75 -18.40 -26.05
N SER A 686 11.43 -18.52 -25.83
CA SER A 686 10.79 -18.21 -24.55
C SER A 686 11.34 -19.07 -23.42
N ARG A 687 11.63 -20.37 -23.66
CA ARG A 687 12.28 -21.26 -22.69
C ARG A 687 13.69 -20.77 -22.32
N ILE A 688 14.54 -20.46 -23.30
CA ILE A 688 15.89 -19.95 -23.04
C ILE A 688 15.84 -18.60 -22.30
N LEU A 689 14.92 -17.71 -22.67
CA LEU A 689 14.73 -16.43 -21.98
C LEU A 689 14.23 -16.60 -20.54
N ALA A 690 13.36 -17.58 -20.27
CA ALA A 690 12.94 -17.92 -18.92
C ALA A 690 14.10 -18.50 -18.08
N ASP A 691 14.96 -19.32 -18.66
CA ASP A 691 16.14 -19.88 -18.01
C ASP A 691 17.17 -18.78 -17.69
N ARG A 692 17.44 -17.87 -18.63
CA ARG A 692 18.25 -16.66 -18.39
C ARG A 692 17.59 -15.72 -17.39
N GLY A 693 16.26 -15.63 -17.37
CA GLY A 693 15.51 -14.89 -16.35
C GLY A 693 15.74 -15.44 -14.94
N ARG A 694 15.70 -16.77 -14.77
CA ARG A 694 16.00 -17.47 -13.51
C ARG A 694 17.45 -17.24 -13.07
N GLU A 695 18.42 -17.47 -13.96
CA GLU A 695 19.84 -17.19 -13.74
C GLU A 695 20.06 -15.73 -13.27
N ASN A 696 19.35 -14.78 -13.88
CA ASN A 696 19.49 -13.37 -13.55
C ASN A 696 18.83 -12.99 -12.21
N GLN A 697 17.82 -13.73 -11.75
CA GLN A 697 17.31 -13.59 -10.37
C GLN A 697 18.31 -14.09 -9.33
N GLU A 698 19.04 -15.17 -9.62
CA GLU A 698 20.14 -15.65 -8.76
C GLU A 698 21.30 -14.66 -8.72
N ARG A 699 21.70 -14.13 -9.88
CA ARG A 699 22.68 -13.02 -9.96
C ARG A 699 22.26 -11.83 -9.10
N LYS A 700 20.97 -11.45 -9.09
CA LYS A 700 20.46 -10.38 -8.20
C LYS A 700 20.63 -10.71 -6.71
N LYS A 701 20.40 -11.97 -6.30
CA LYS A 701 20.62 -12.39 -4.91
C LYS A 701 22.10 -12.29 -4.51
N ARG A 702 23.02 -12.70 -5.40
CA ARG A 702 24.48 -12.56 -5.18
C ARG A 702 24.91 -11.08 -5.10
N LEU A 703 24.46 -10.25 -6.06
CA LEU A 703 24.70 -8.81 -6.06
C LEU A 703 24.22 -8.15 -4.76
N ARG A 704 23.03 -8.51 -4.25
CA ARG A 704 22.52 -7.99 -2.98
C ARG A 704 23.44 -8.30 -1.78
N LEU A 705 23.96 -9.54 -1.69
CA LEU A 705 24.87 -9.94 -0.61
C LEU A 705 26.25 -9.27 -0.73
N SER A 706 26.77 -9.14 -1.96
CA SER A 706 28.00 -8.39 -2.21
C SER A 706 27.85 -6.91 -1.85
N LEU A 707 26.74 -6.26 -2.23
CA LEU A 707 26.46 -4.87 -1.88
C LEU A 707 26.30 -4.62 -0.37
N GLU A 708 25.71 -5.57 0.36
CA GLU A 708 25.61 -5.53 1.82
C GLU A 708 27.01 -5.49 2.48
N ASP A 709 27.93 -6.33 2.02
CA ASP A 709 29.32 -6.32 2.46
C ASP A 709 30.09 -5.06 1.99
N LEU A 710 29.89 -4.58 0.75
CA LEU A 710 30.47 -3.31 0.28
C LEU A 710 30.04 -2.11 1.15
N LEU A 711 28.79 -2.05 1.61
CA LEU A 711 28.29 -1.03 2.54
C LEU A 711 28.88 -1.18 3.95
N LEU A 712 29.12 -2.41 4.42
CA LEU A 712 29.84 -2.65 5.68
C LEU A 712 31.29 -2.16 5.60
N ARG A 713 31.97 -2.33 4.46
CA ARG A 713 33.33 -1.84 4.22
C ARG A 713 33.42 -0.35 3.86
N ALA A 714 32.33 0.28 3.44
CA ALA A 714 32.30 1.68 2.99
C ALA A 714 32.81 2.68 4.05
N GLU A 715 33.56 3.69 3.62
CA GLU A 715 34.00 4.78 4.50
C GLU A 715 32.86 5.77 4.71
N VAL A 716 32.69 6.28 5.93
CA VAL A 716 31.58 7.19 6.27
C VAL A 716 32.13 8.50 6.81
N TYR A 717 31.70 9.61 6.21
CA TYR A 717 32.10 10.96 6.57
C TYR A 717 30.87 11.80 6.90
N ALA A 718 30.97 12.70 7.87
CA ALA A 718 29.91 13.66 8.17
C ALA A 718 30.53 14.93 8.76
N LEU A 719 30.04 16.11 8.36
CA LEU A 719 30.39 17.41 8.96
C LEU A 719 31.92 17.66 9.06
N GLY A 720 32.67 17.18 8.08
CA GLY A 720 34.12 17.35 8.00
C GLY A 720 34.94 16.34 8.82
N GLN A 721 34.33 15.27 9.33
CA GLN A 721 34.99 14.21 10.08
C GLN A 721 34.77 12.83 9.46
N HIS A 722 35.77 11.95 9.58
CA HIS A 722 35.68 10.54 9.27
C HIS A 722 35.09 9.79 10.47
N LEU A 723 33.91 9.19 10.32
CA LEU A 723 33.20 8.46 11.37
C LEU A 723 33.66 7.00 11.45
N LYS A 724 34.20 6.60 12.60
CA LYS A 724 34.59 5.21 12.89
C LYS A 724 33.41 4.42 13.48
N LEU A 725 32.53 3.95 12.61
CA LEU A 725 31.32 3.19 12.97
C LEU A 725 31.59 1.69 12.97
N ASN A 726 31.54 1.05 14.15
CA ASN A 726 31.86 -0.37 14.34
C ASN A 726 30.59 -1.25 14.40
N THR A 727 29.84 -1.29 13.29
CA THR A 727 28.54 -1.97 13.20
C THR A 727 28.56 -3.22 12.31
N THR A 728 27.80 -4.25 12.67
CA THR A 728 27.65 -5.50 11.90
C THR A 728 26.52 -5.50 10.87
N SER A 729 25.78 -4.39 10.71
CA SER A 729 24.70 -4.27 9.71
C SER A 729 24.70 -2.90 9.03
N PRO A 730 24.50 -2.81 7.69
CA PRO A 730 24.41 -1.54 6.99
C PRO A 730 23.29 -0.62 7.52
N ALA A 731 22.18 -1.19 7.98
CA ALA A 731 21.05 -0.44 8.51
C ALA A 731 21.41 0.28 9.83
N ASN A 732 22.20 -0.35 10.70
CA ASN A 732 22.68 0.26 11.94
C ASN A 732 23.76 1.30 11.65
N LYS A 733 24.66 1.02 10.69
CA LYS A 733 25.68 1.96 10.22
C LYS A 733 25.07 3.26 9.70
N PHE A 734 23.99 3.12 8.92
CA PHE A 734 23.18 4.24 8.43
C PHE A 734 22.51 4.99 9.59
N ASP A 735 21.89 4.29 10.54
CA ASP A 735 21.24 4.90 11.70
C ASP A 735 22.22 5.67 12.60
N GLU A 736 23.40 5.12 12.90
CA GLU A 736 24.46 5.81 13.67
C GLU A 736 25.00 7.05 12.94
N ALA A 737 25.19 6.98 11.62
CA ALA A 737 25.61 8.14 10.83
C ALA A 737 24.52 9.22 10.80
N CYS A 738 23.24 8.82 10.70
CA CYS A 738 22.10 9.74 10.80
C CYS A 738 21.97 10.36 12.18
N GLN A 739 22.22 9.61 13.25
CA GLN A 739 22.25 10.12 14.62
C GLN A 739 23.34 11.18 14.78
N TYR A 740 24.57 10.89 14.36
CA TYR A 740 25.67 11.86 14.41
C TYR A 740 25.35 13.13 13.62
N LEU A 741 24.80 13.00 12.40
CA LEU A 741 24.40 14.16 11.61
C LEU A 741 23.31 14.95 12.34
N LEU A 742 22.29 14.28 12.88
CA LEU A 742 21.15 14.89 13.56
C LEU A 742 21.57 15.66 14.81
N GLU A 743 22.37 15.06 15.70
CA GLU A 743 22.80 15.70 16.96
C GLU A 743 23.64 16.96 16.71
N ASN A 744 24.56 16.92 15.75
CA ASN A 744 25.40 18.07 15.41
C ASN A 744 24.68 19.11 14.53
N THR A 745 23.73 18.68 13.70
CA THR A 745 22.86 19.55 12.90
C THR A 745 21.92 20.35 13.80
N TYR A 746 21.22 19.67 14.69
CA TYR A 746 20.24 20.26 15.60
C TYR A 746 20.90 20.45 16.98
N HIS A 747 21.94 21.28 17.04
CA HIS A 747 22.73 21.49 18.28
C HIS A 747 21.93 22.04 19.47
N LYS A 748 20.69 22.54 19.27
CA LYS A 748 19.76 22.94 20.35
C LYS A 748 18.70 21.90 20.68
N LEU A 749 18.75 20.70 20.08
CA LEU A 749 17.86 19.58 20.41
C LEU A 749 17.95 19.19 21.89
N ALA A 750 19.16 19.23 22.46
CA ALA A 750 19.45 18.92 23.86
C ALA A 750 18.88 19.91 24.90
N TYR A 751 18.19 20.97 24.47
CA TYR A 751 17.49 21.90 25.38
C TYR A 751 16.14 21.32 25.85
N LEU A 752 15.57 20.35 25.11
CA LEU A 752 14.50 19.47 25.60
C LEU A 752 15.15 18.24 26.25
N ARG A 753 15.16 18.21 27.59
CA ARG A 753 15.77 17.13 28.39
C ARG A 753 14.73 16.17 28.98
N VAL A 754 13.62 16.72 29.46
CA VAL A 754 12.50 15.97 30.02
C VAL A 754 11.37 16.00 29.00
N LEU A 755 11.02 14.84 28.46
CA LEU A 755 9.95 14.71 27.46
C LEU A 755 8.77 13.98 28.07
N GLN A 756 7.57 14.42 27.73
CA GLN A 756 6.37 13.91 28.36
C GLN A 756 5.83 12.69 27.63
N LYS A 757 5.35 11.70 28.39
CA LYS A 757 4.84 10.43 27.82
C LYS A 757 3.60 10.64 26.95
N ASP A 758 2.81 11.67 27.24
CA ASP A 758 1.65 12.09 26.47
C ASP A 758 1.54 13.63 26.53
N PRO A 759 2.27 14.35 25.66
CA PRO A 759 2.31 15.81 25.69
C PRO A 759 0.96 16.46 25.40
N MET A 760 0.06 15.77 24.68
CA MET A 760 -1.27 16.29 24.36
C MET A 760 -2.23 16.19 25.55
N ARG A 761 -2.16 15.12 26.33
CA ARG A 761 -2.89 15.04 27.61
C ARG A 761 -2.38 16.04 28.63
N GLU A 762 -1.07 16.28 28.66
CA GLU A 762 -0.50 17.32 29.55
C GLU A 762 -0.86 18.72 29.08
N LEU A 763 -0.84 19.00 27.77
CA LEU A 763 -1.33 20.24 27.18
C LEU A 763 -2.78 20.53 27.60
N HIS A 764 -3.65 19.52 27.58
CA HIS A 764 -5.01 19.63 28.08
C HIS A 764 -5.04 19.97 29.58
N ALA A 765 -4.26 19.27 30.41
CA ALA A 765 -4.24 19.48 31.86
C ALA A 765 -3.73 20.89 32.23
N VAL A 766 -2.66 21.35 31.58
CA VAL A 766 -2.06 22.68 31.79
C VAL A 766 -3.05 23.79 31.42
N LEU A 767 -3.82 23.65 30.35
CA LEU A 767 -4.77 24.66 29.87
C LEU A 767 -6.10 24.71 30.64
N HIS A 768 -6.44 23.67 31.42
CA HIS A 768 -7.74 23.54 32.12
C HIS A 768 -7.63 23.55 33.66
N THR A 769 -6.46 23.86 34.23
CA THR A 769 -6.28 23.89 35.70
C THR A 769 -6.22 25.32 36.22
N ASP A 770 -7.20 25.69 37.06
CA ASP A 770 -7.31 27.04 37.63
C ASP A 770 -6.28 27.35 38.75
N ASP A 771 -5.68 26.32 39.37
CA ASP A 771 -4.82 26.45 40.55
C ASP A 771 -3.33 26.25 40.23
N ILE A 772 -2.64 27.37 39.98
CA ILE A 772 -1.20 27.43 39.66
C ILE A 772 -0.35 26.83 40.81
N ALA A 773 -0.83 26.85 42.06
CA ALA A 773 -0.05 26.41 43.22
C ALA A 773 0.04 24.88 43.36
N GLN A 774 -0.98 24.13 42.92
CA GLN A 774 -0.98 22.66 43.02
C GLN A 774 -0.12 21.96 41.98
N LEU A 775 0.11 22.60 40.83
CA LEU A 775 0.79 21.98 39.68
C LEU A 775 2.32 21.93 39.80
N GLY A 776 2.92 22.62 40.76
CA GLY A 776 4.38 22.64 40.93
C GLY A 776 5.17 23.28 39.76
N ILE A 777 4.47 23.90 38.79
CA ILE A 777 5.06 24.50 37.58
C ILE A 777 5.86 25.75 37.97
N LYS A 778 7.12 25.53 38.32
CA LYS A 778 8.16 26.54 38.17
C LYS A 778 8.66 26.45 36.73
N LEU A 779 8.56 27.56 35.99
CA LEU A 779 9.22 27.70 34.68
C LEU A 779 10.74 27.40 34.75
N ASP A 780 11.33 27.56 35.93
CA ASP A 780 12.74 27.33 36.24
C ASP A 780 13.05 25.90 36.76
N GLY A 781 12.05 25.01 36.88
CA GLY A 781 12.24 23.61 37.27
C GLY A 781 12.73 22.72 36.12
N GLU A 782 13.45 21.62 36.40
CA GLU A 782 14.01 20.76 35.34
C GLU A 782 12.92 20.10 34.46
N GLU A 783 11.78 19.74 35.04
CA GLU A 783 10.57 19.26 34.32
C GLU A 783 9.98 20.31 33.35
N GLY A 784 10.37 21.58 33.53
CA GLY A 784 9.98 22.71 32.70
C GLY A 784 10.67 22.77 31.33
N ASN A 785 11.82 22.11 31.15
CA ASN A 785 12.80 22.39 30.07
C ASN A 785 13.18 23.88 30.00
N PRO A 786 13.79 24.46 31.05
CA PRO A 786 13.97 25.91 31.20
C PRO A 786 14.81 26.55 30.07
N GLN A 787 15.74 25.80 29.47
CA GLN A 787 16.50 26.26 28.30
C GLN A 787 15.63 26.39 27.05
N ALA A 788 14.71 25.45 26.81
CA ALA A 788 13.79 25.52 25.68
C ALA A 788 12.74 26.62 25.87
N VAL A 789 12.15 26.72 27.07
CA VAL A 789 11.20 27.78 27.45
C VAL A 789 11.81 29.17 27.24
N LYS A 790 13.04 29.39 27.72
CA LYS A 790 13.75 30.67 27.57
C LYS A 790 13.97 31.05 26.11
N GLU A 791 14.29 30.09 25.24
CA GLU A 791 14.57 30.38 23.84
C GLU A 791 13.28 30.70 23.04
N VAL A 792 12.15 30.04 23.37
CA VAL A 792 10.83 30.36 22.81
C VAL A 792 10.39 31.76 23.26
N ASP A 793 10.51 32.07 24.56
CA ASP A 793 10.17 33.39 25.12
C ASP A 793 11.04 34.50 24.51
N GLN A 794 12.34 34.26 24.30
CA GLN A 794 13.23 35.21 23.60
C GLN A 794 12.86 35.40 22.13
N TYR A 795 12.50 34.34 21.39
CA TYR A 795 12.09 34.46 20.00
C TYR A 795 10.77 35.24 19.85
N ILE A 796 9.78 34.96 20.69
CA ILE A 796 8.52 35.71 20.75
C ILE A 796 8.80 37.17 21.11
N SER A 797 9.65 37.42 22.10
CA SER A 797 10.06 38.77 22.49
C SER A 797 10.68 39.56 21.34
N LEU A 798 11.63 38.96 20.60
CA LEU A 798 12.27 39.60 19.44
C LEU A 798 11.29 39.93 18.32
N LYS A 799 10.37 39.01 18.01
CA LYS A 799 9.40 39.19 16.91
C LYS A 799 8.29 40.18 17.24
N VAL A 800 7.72 40.11 18.45
CA VAL A 800 6.68 41.05 18.90
C VAL A 800 7.22 42.48 19.04
N SER A 801 8.50 42.66 19.41
CA SER A 801 9.15 43.98 19.38
C SER A 801 9.28 44.61 17.98
N GLY A 802 9.06 43.84 16.91
CA GLY A 802 9.08 44.31 15.52
C GLY A 802 7.71 44.72 14.94
N ASN A 803 6.64 44.77 15.76
CA ASN A 803 5.25 44.96 15.31
C ASN A 803 4.71 43.86 14.36
N GLU A 804 5.35 42.69 14.28
CA GLU A 804 4.83 41.54 13.54
C GLU A 804 3.89 40.70 14.41
N SER A 805 2.70 40.37 13.90
CA SER A 805 1.83 39.36 14.50
C SER A 805 2.39 37.97 14.20
N LEU A 806 2.76 37.23 15.25
CA LEU A 806 3.47 35.95 15.15
C LEU A 806 2.47 34.80 15.26
N MET A 807 2.29 34.00 14.20
CA MET A 807 1.38 32.85 14.26
C MET A 807 2.01 31.70 15.03
N VAL A 808 1.18 30.90 15.71
CA VAL A 808 1.62 29.65 16.38
C VAL A 808 2.32 28.73 15.37
N ASN A 809 1.83 28.67 14.13
CA ASN A 809 2.47 27.85 13.10
C ASN A 809 3.89 28.32 12.75
N ASP A 810 4.16 29.64 12.73
CA ASP A 810 5.50 30.18 12.47
C ASP A 810 6.49 29.83 13.59
N ILE A 811 6.00 29.77 14.84
CA ILE A 811 6.77 29.33 16.00
C ILE A 811 7.07 27.83 15.88
N VAL A 812 6.06 27.00 15.61
CA VAL A 812 6.24 25.55 15.43
C VAL A 812 7.23 25.28 14.28
N ASP A 813 7.02 25.88 13.10
CA ASP A 813 7.92 25.74 11.96
C ASP A 813 9.36 26.18 12.28
N ARG A 814 9.54 27.23 13.11
CA ARG A 814 10.86 27.71 13.53
C ARG A 814 11.58 26.74 14.46
N PHE A 815 10.88 26.18 15.45
CA PHE A 815 11.48 25.30 16.46
C PHE A 815 11.50 23.81 16.04
N THR A 816 10.74 23.40 15.02
CA THR A 816 10.90 22.10 14.35
C THR A 816 12.04 22.11 13.33
N LYS A 817 12.41 23.28 12.76
CA LYS A 817 13.58 23.43 11.88
C LYS A 817 14.90 23.58 12.64
N ARG A 818 16.01 23.56 11.89
CA ARG A 818 17.36 23.87 12.40
C ARG A 818 17.42 25.24 13.08
N PRO A 819 18.12 25.38 14.23
CA PRO A 819 18.98 24.40 14.90
C PRO A 819 18.30 23.56 15.99
N PHE A 820 16.97 23.56 16.07
CA PHE A 820 16.22 23.04 17.20
C PHE A 820 15.74 21.60 17.01
N GLY A 821 14.99 21.33 15.94
CA GLY A 821 14.51 19.98 15.63
C GLY A 821 13.48 19.44 16.63
N TRP A 822 12.74 20.30 17.34
CA TRP A 822 11.85 19.88 18.43
C TRP A 822 10.51 19.32 17.93
N PRO A 823 9.91 18.33 18.63
CA PRO A 823 8.61 17.77 18.28
C PRO A 823 7.49 18.81 18.45
N GLU A 824 6.53 18.88 17.50
CA GLU A 824 5.42 19.84 17.57
C GLU A 824 4.66 19.85 18.92
N PRO A 825 4.31 18.69 19.54
CA PRO A 825 3.52 18.69 20.77
C PRO A 825 4.27 19.31 21.96
N GLU A 826 5.60 19.17 22.01
CA GLU A 826 6.44 19.74 23.06
C GLU A 826 6.58 21.27 22.90
N ILE A 827 6.64 21.77 21.66
CA ILE A 827 6.61 23.21 21.37
C ILE A 827 5.26 23.81 21.82
N LEU A 828 4.14 23.12 21.55
CA LEU A 828 2.81 23.54 22.00
C LEU A 828 2.69 23.52 23.53
N LEU A 829 3.27 22.53 24.20
CA LEU A 829 3.30 22.44 25.66
C LEU A 829 4.11 23.60 26.29
N ILE A 830 5.24 23.99 25.69
CA ILE A 830 5.99 25.18 26.09
C ILE A 830 5.15 26.46 25.92
N LEU A 831 4.43 26.61 24.81
CA LEU A 831 3.54 27.75 24.59
C LEU A 831 2.40 27.80 25.62
N ALA A 832 1.77 26.67 25.95
CA ALA A 832 0.76 26.62 27.01
C ALA A 832 1.33 26.98 28.38
N ARG A 833 2.52 26.47 28.74
CA ARG A 833 3.23 26.83 29.99
C ARG A 833 3.54 28.34 30.06
N LEU A 834 3.95 28.97 28.94
CA LEU A 834 4.17 30.41 28.85
C LEU A 834 2.87 31.23 28.98
N ALA A 835 1.74 30.71 28.48
CA ALA A 835 0.44 31.37 28.56
C ALA A 835 -0.18 31.28 29.96
N VAL A 836 -0.11 30.12 30.61
CA VAL A 836 -0.53 29.94 32.03
C VAL A 836 0.33 30.79 32.96
N ALA A 837 1.61 30.95 32.68
CA ALA A 837 2.50 31.88 33.39
C ALA A 837 2.32 33.36 33.01
N GLY A 838 1.28 33.71 32.23
CA GLY A 838 0.91 35.08 31.91
C GLY A 838 1.86 35.86 30.97
N ARG A 839 2.89 35.21 30.40
CA ARG A 839 3.86 35.88 29.51
C ARG A 839 3.32 36.13 28.10
N ILE A 840 2.40 35.28 27.64
CA ILE A 840 1.80 35.36 26.31
C ILE A 840 0.28 35.17 26.37
N THR A 841 -0.41 35.68 25.35
CA THR A 841 -1.85 35.51 25.13
C THR A 841 -2.08 35.01 23.70
N PHE A 842 -3.11 34.18 23.51
CA PHE A 842 -3.50 33.64 22.21
C PHE A 842 -4.69 34.42 21.65
N HIS A 843 -4.64 34.75 20.36
CA HIS A 843 -5.67 35.51 19.67
C HIS A 843 -6.05 34.83 18.35
N THR A 844 -7.31 34.93 17.95
CA THR A 844 -7.74 34.63 16.56
C THR A 844 -8.05 35.95 15.85
N ALA A 845 -8.77 35.95 14.73
CA ALA A 845 -9.15 37.16 13.99
C ALA A 845 -10.24 38.02 14.71
N GLY A 846 -10.23 38.02 16.05
CA GLY A 846 -11.19 38.66 16.95
C GLY A 846 -10.55 38.79 18.35
N PRO A 847 -11.32 38.71 19.46
CA PRO A 847 -10.78 38.88 20.81
C PRO A 847 -9.82 37.75 21.24
N SER A 848 -9.10 37.98 22.35
CA SER A 848 -8.23 37.00 22.99
C SER A 848 -9.00 35.74 23.40
N LEU A 849 -8.40 34.57 23.19
CA LEU A 849 -8.96 33.28 23.60
C LEU A 849 -8.78 33.07 25.11
N GLN A 850 -9.78 32.46 25.77
CA GLN A 850 -9.58 31.90 27.11
C GLN A 850 -8.75 30.61 27.05
N LEU A 851 -7.97 30.33 28.10
CA LEU A 851 -7.01 29.21 28.12
C LEU A 851 -7.68 27.84 27.87
N SER A 852 -8.92 27.63 28.33
CA SER A 852 -9.72 26.44 28.03
C SER A 852 -9.90 26.21 26.52
N ASP A 853 -10.30 27.26 25.82
CA ASP A 853 -10.75 27.21 24.42
C ASP A 853 -9.57 27.12 23.43
N VAL A 854 -8.37 27.46 23.91
CA VAL A 854 -7.11 27.34 23.18
C VAL A 854 -6.79 25.88 22.83
N PHE A 855 -7.15 24.91 23.69
CA PHE A 855 -6.76 23.51 23.48
C PHE A 855 -7.26 22.93 22.15
N GLU A 856 -8.55 23.09 21.83
CA GLU A 856 -9.13 22.58 20.57
C GLU A 856 -8.47 23.22 19.33
N GLN A 857 -8.07 24.49 19.42
CA GLN A 857 -7.43 25.20 18.34
C GLN A 857 -5.95 24.81 18.16
N LEU A 858 -5.23 24.52 19.25
CA LEU A 858 -3.86 24.01 19.20
C LEU A 858 -3.78 22.54 18.76
N GLN A 859 -4.79 21.73 19.06
CA GLN A 859 -4.86 20.34 18.62
C GLN A 859 -5.00 20.22 17.09
N ASN A 860 -5.73 21.13 16.44
CA ASN A 860 -6.01 21.07 15.01
C ASN A 860 -5.03 21.93 14.18
N SER A 861 -4.15 21.29 13.40
CA SER A 861 -3.14 21.97 12.56
C SER A 861 -3.70 23.04 11.61
N ARG A 862 -4.96 22.91 11.14
CA ARG A 862 -5.60 23.94 10.28
C ARG A 862 -6.12 25.15 11.07
N GLN A 863 -6.38 24.99 12.36
CA GLN A 863 -6.77 26.10 13.24
C GLN A 863 -5.53 26.76 13.87
N ARG A 864 -4.46 26.00 14.16
CA ARG A 864 -3.14 26.53 14.58
C ARG A 864 -2.63 27.67 13.68
N ALA A 865 -2.81 27.55 12.36
CA ALA A 865 -2.42 28.58 11.39
C ALA A 865 -3.21 29.89 11.48
N LYS A 866 -4.26 29.96 12.31
CA LYS A 866 -5.09 31.16 12.57
C LYS A 866 -4.93 31.71 13.98
N VAL A 867 -4.15 31.05 14.83
CA VAL A 867 -3.87 31.50 16.20
C VAL A 867 -2.58 32.30 16.17
N SER A 868 -2.67 33.56 16.59
CA SER A 868 -1.53 34.46 16.79
C SER A 868 -1.16 34.54 18.27
N VAL A 869 0.13 34.69 18.55
CA VAL A 869 0.68 34.85 19.89
C VAL A 869 1.07 36.32 20.07
N MET A 870 0.49 36.98 21.07
CA MET A 870 0.94 38.30 21.50
C MET A 870 1.56 38.19 22.89
N ARG A 871 2.75 38.77 23.04
CA ARG A 871 3.42 38.88 24.34
C ARG A 871 2.61 39.83 25.22
N LYS A 872 2.22 39.37 26.41
CA LYS A 872 1.65 40.30 27.40
C LYS A 872 2.80 41.16 27.92
N ARG A 873 2.67 42.48 27.84
CA ARG A 873 3.68 43.37 28.43
C ARG A 873 3.53 43.24 29.95
N LEU A 874 4.57 42.76 30.61
CA LEU A 874 4.62 42.75 32.07
C LEU A 874 4.92 44.17 32.53
N THR A 875 4.12 44.68 33.46
CA THR A 875 4.30 46.03 34.01
C THR A 875 5.55 46.05 34.89
N ASP A 876 6.43 47.04 34.68
CA ASP A 876 7.65 47.17 35.47
C ASP A 876 7.32 47.25 36.98
N GLU A 877 8.08 46.55 37.84
CA GLU A 877 7.82 46.51 39.29
C GLU A 877 7.74 47.92 39.91
N ASN A 878 8.51 48.89 39.38
CA ASN A 878 8.47 50.28 39.80
C ASN A 878 7.13 50.97 39.45
N VAL A 879 6.55 50.67 38.29
CA VAL A 879 5.26 51.20 37.85
C VAL A 879 4.12 50.56 38.63
N LEU A 880 4.16 49.23 38.85
CA LEU A 880 3.19 48.54 39.71
C LEU A 880 3.21 49.09 41.14
N LYS A 881 4.40 49.33 41.70
CA LYS A 881 4.53 49.91 43.03
C LYS A 881 4.02 51.34 43.11
N SER A 882 4.31 52.17 42.10
CA SER A 882 3.79 53.54 42.02
C SER A 882 2.27 53.58 41.86
N ALA A 883 1.69 52.70 41.05
CA ALA A 883 0.24 52.52 40.91
C ALA A 883 -0.40 52.00 42.21
N ARG A 884 0.26 51.08 42.93
CA ARG A 884 -0.23 50.62 44.23
C ARG A 884 -0.24 51.75 45.26
N ASP A 885 0.84 52.54 45.36
CA ASP A 885 0.90 53.67 46.29
C ASP A 885 -0.15 54.74 45.93
N LEU A 886 -0.36 55.01 44.64
CA LEU A 886 -1.41 55.91 44.12
C LEU A 886 -2.83 55.43 44.47
N SER A 887 -3.08 54.12 44.60
CA SER A 887 -4.42 53.62 44.99
C SER A 887 -4.86 54.12 46.37
N LYS A 888 -3.90 54.29 47.28
CA LYS A 888 -4.13 54.85 48.61
C LYS A 888 -4.45 56.34 48.54
N ASP A 889 -3.77 57.09 47.68
CA ASP A 889 -4.01 58.52 47.49
C ASP A 889 -5.41 58.77 46.88
N LEU A 890 -5.83 57.97 45.89
CA LEU A 890 -7.11 58.12 45.18
C LEU A 890 -8.34 57.53 45.91
N PHE A 891 -8.19 56.38 46.58
CA PHE A 891 -9.33 55.63 47.14
C PHE A 891 -9.22 55.41 48.66
N SER A 892 -8.25 56.03 49.33
CA SER A 892 -7.96 55.83 50.77
C SER A 892 -7.70 54.36 51.17
N THR A 893 -7.45 53.47 50.20
CA THR A 893 -7.30 52.03 50.39
C THR A 893 -6.15 51.50 49.54
N LEU A 894 -5.32 50.63 50.11
CA LEU A 894 -4.13 50.11 49.43
C LEU A 894 -4.48 48.83 48.66
N GLY A 895 -4.22 48.83 47.34
CA GLY A 895 -4.44 47.65 46.49
C GLY A 895 -3.50 46.47 46.76
N SER A 896 -3.79 45.35 46.11
CA SER A 896 -2.98 44.11 46.18
C SER A 896 -1.59 44.28 45.55
N ASP A 897 -0.66 43.40 45.92
CA ASP A 897 0.64 43.25 45.26
C ASP A 897 0.54 42.46 43.94
N ASN A 898 -0.58 41.77 43.69
CA ASN A 898 -0.83 41.05 42.44
C ASN A 898 -1.38 42.01 41.36
N GLU A 899 -0.66 42.13 40.23
CA GLU A 899 -1.03 43.01 39.09
C GLU A 899 -2.49 42.81 38.63
N LYS A 900 -2.98 41.57 38.59
CA LYS A 900 -4.34 41.26 38.14
C LYS A 900 -5.40 41.77 39.13
N GLU A 901 -5.21 41.49 40.41
CA GLU A 901 -6.11 41.94 41.47
C GLU A 901 -6.09 43.47 41.62
N LEU A 902 -4.92 44.09 41.45
CA LEU A 902 -4.77 45.54 41.45
C LEU A 902 -5.52 46.17 40.27
N PHE A 903 -5.48 45.55 39.08
CA PHE A 903 -6.18 46.03 37.89
C PHE A 903 -7.72 45.91 38.06
N GLU A 904 -8.20 44.77 38.53
CA GLU A 904 -9.63 44.56 38.85
C GLU A 904 -10.13 45.53 39.93
N PHE A 905 -9.31 45.80 40.95
CA PHE A 905 -9.58 46.80 41.99
C PHE A 905 -9.76 48.21 41.40
N TYR A 906 -8.83 48.64 40.54
CA TYR A 906 -8.90 49.92 39.85
C TYR A 906 -10.11 50.04 38.91
N GLN A 907 -10.41 48.99 38.14
CA GLN A 907 -11.60 48.95 37.28
C GLN A 907 -12.90 49.08 38.09
N SER A 908 -12.98 48.42 39.25
CA SER A 908 -14.15 48.49 40.14
C SER A 908 -14.38 49.90 40.69
N HIS A 909 -13.34 50.52 41.28
CA HIS A 909 -13.46 51.84 41.91
C HIS A 909 -13.70 52.97 40.90
N PHE A 910 -12.96 53.02 39.79
CA PHE A 910 -13.25 54.01 38.74
C PHE A 910 -14.57 53.72 38.01
N GLY A 911 -14.99 52.45 37.90
CA GLY A 911 -16.31 52.08 37.41
C GLY A 911 -17.44 52.65 38.27
N GLU A 912 -17.29 52.63 39.60
CA GLU A 912 -18.21 53.29 40.52
C GLU A 912 -18.20 54.82 40.37
N TRP A 913 -17.02 55.44 40.22
CA TRP A 913 -16.90 56.87 39.98
C TRP A 913 -17.61 57.28 38.67
N ILE A 914 -17.38 56.59 37.55
CA ILE A 914 -18.09 56.84 36.28
C ILE A 914 -19.60 56.66 36.47
N LYS A 915 -20.05 55.61 37.16
CA LYS A 915 -21.48 55.37 37.39
C LYS A 915 -22.13 56.52 38.16
N ASN A 916 -21.45 57.05 39.17
CA ASN A 916 -21.91 58.20 39.94
C ASN A 916 -21.88 59.48 39.09
N LEU A 917 -20.77 59.78 38.40
CA LEU A 917 -20.63 60.95 37.52
C LEU A 917 -21.67 60.94 36.37
N LYS A 918 -21.96 59.80 35.74
CA LYS A 918 -23.04 59.69 34.73
C LYS A 918 -24.44 59.90 35.32
N SER A 919 -24.67 59.47 36.56
CA SER A 919 -25.92 59.79 37.29
C SER A 919 -26.03 61.29 37.59
N TYR A 920 -24.91 61.99 37.79
CA TYR A 920 -24.89 63.45 37.97
C TYR A 920 -25.02 64.19 36.66
N GLN A 921 -24.36 63.71 35.60
CA GLN A 921 -24.46 64.25 34.23
C GLN A 921 -25.92 64.24 33.73
N SER A 922 -26.63 63.13 33.86
CA SER A 922 -28.05 63.04 33.49
C SER A 922 -28.95 63.99 34.30
N LYS A 923 -28.61 64.31 35.55
CA LYS A 923 -29.28 65.36 36.33
C LYS A 923 -28.89 66.78 35.84
N SER A 924 -27.63 66.98 35.44
CA SER A 924 -27.09 68.24 34.89
C SER A 924 -27.64 68.62 33.50
N GLU A 925 -28.27 67.68 32.81
CA GLU A 925 -28.91 67.92 31.51
C GLU A 925 -30.33 68.49 31.64
N ILE A 926 -30.99 68.26 32.77
CA ILE A 926 -32.39 68.65 33.03
C ILE A 926 -32.50 70.07 33.63
N GLY A 927 -31.41 70.62 34.18
CA GLY A 927 -31.41 71.95 34.80
C GLY A 927 -30.04 72.63 34.83
N ARG A 928 -29.99 73.86 35.35
CA ARG A 928 -28.74 74.63 35.49
C ARG A 928 -28.02 74.23 36.77
N PHE A 929 -26.99 73.41 36.66
CA PHE A 929 -26.16 72.94 37.77
C PHE A 929 -24.67 73.24 37.49
N PRO A 930 -23.86 73.52 38.53
CA PRO A 930 -22.42 73.80 38.41
C PRO A 930 -21.61 72.56 38.03
N GLY A 931 -20.36 72.76 37.59
CA GLY A 931 -19.43 71.68 37.23
C GLY A 931 -19.84 70.83 36.02
N LYS A 932 -20.68 71.34 35.11
CA LYS A 932 -21.18 70.58 33.95
C LYS A 932 -20.09 70.16 32.97
N ASP A 933 -19.10 71.01 32.75
CA ASP A 933 -17.98 70.68 31.85
C ASP A 933 -16.93 69.83 32.57
N THR A 934 -16.70 70.05 33.87
CA THR A 934 -15.94 69.14 34.75
C THR A 934 -16.51 67.72 34.74
N LEU A 935 -17.83 67.56 34.86
CA LEU A 935 -18.51 66.27 34.75
C LEU A 935 -18.18 65.56 33.42
N LYS A 936 -18.18 66.29 32.29
CA LYS A 936 -17.87 65.71 30.98
C LYS A 936 -16.39 65.36 30.85
N SER A 937 -15.47 66.22 31.30
CA SER A 937 -14.03 65.94 31.23
C SER A 937 -13.64 64.77 32.11
N SER A 938 -14.19 64.67 33.32
CA SER A 938 -13.89 63.58 34.26
C SER A 938 -14.49 62.25 33.80
N VAL A 939 -15.73 62.23 33.27
CA VAL A 939 -16.28 61.02 32.62
C VAL A 939 -15.43 60.61 31.43
N LEU A 940 -15.07 61.54 30.52
CA LEU A 940 -14.28 61.22 29.33
C LEU A 940 -12.86 60.71 29.69
N SER A 941 -12.24 61.27 30.72
CA SER A 941 -10.88 60.87 31.16
C SER A 941 -10.87 59.49 31.82
N LEU A 942 -11.89 59.18 32.63
CA LEU A 942 -12.06 57.84 33.20
C LEU A 942 -12.51 56.81 32.15
N GLU A 943 -13.38 57.17 31.20
CA GLU A 943 -13.76 56.28 30.10
C GLU A 943 -12.57 55.96 29.18
N ARG A 944 -11.71 56.93 28.89
CA ARG A 944 -10.46 56.70 28.16
C ARG A 944 -9.52 55.77 28.91
N LEU A 945 -9.39 55.94 30.23
CA LEU A 945 -8.55 55.07 31.05
C LEU A 945 -9.11 53.63 31.10
N LEU A 946 -10.40 53.46 31.37
CA LEU A 946 -11.05 52.14 31.43
C LEU A 946 -11.21 51.45 30.06
N ALA A 947 -11.02 52.17 28.95
CA ALA A 947 -10.96 51.57 27.61
C ALA A 947 -9.64 50.84 27.33
N HIS A 948 -8.63 50.92 28.21
CA HIS A 948 -7.42 50.10 28.14
C HIS A 948 -7.68 48.73 28.80
N ASP A 949 -7.95 47.72 27.96
CA ASP A 949 -8.13 46.32 28.39
C ASP A 949 -6.80 45.64 28.85
N ASP A 950 -5.64 46.20 28.51
CA ASP A 950 -4.32 45.70 28.91
C ASP A 950 -3.83 46.40 30.19
N SER A 951 -3.48 45.60 31.21
CA SER A 951 -3.01 46.10 32.51
C SER A 951 -1.76 46.97 32.38
N PHE A 952 -0.89 46.67 31.43
CA PHE A 952 0.31 47.46 31.16
C PHE A 952 0.00 48.89 30.69
N GLU A 953 -0.83 49.03 29.66
CA GLU A 953 -1.14 50.36 29.11
C GLU A 953 -1.98 51.17 30.09
N PHE A 954 -2.87 50.50 30.84
CA PHE A 954 -3.62 51.09 31.94
C PHE A 954 -2.70 51.66 33.04
N PHE A 955 -1.82 50.83 33.64
CA PHE A 955 -0.95 51.28 34.73
C PHE A 955 0.08 52.32 34.28
N LYS A 956 0.55 52.21 33.03
CA LYS A 956 1.41 53.23 32.45
C LYS A 956 0.67 54.56 32.28
N HIS A 957 -0.51 54.58 31.65
CA HIS A 957 -1.29 55.79 31.46
C HIS A 957 -1.72 56.43 32.80
N LEU A 958 -2.06 55.60 33.79
CA LEU A 958 -2.38 56.03 35.16
C LEU A 958 -1.18 56.69 35.85
N THR A 959 0.03 56.14 35.69
CA THR A 959 1.24 56.64 36.35
C THR A 959 1.81 57.87 35.63
N ASP A 960 1.83 57.86 34.29
CA ASP A 960 2.32 58.98 33.46
C ASP A 960 1.48 60.25 33.68
N ASN A 961 0.16 60.10 33.91
CA ASN A 961 -0.77 61.21 34.20
C ASN A 961 -1.24 61.23 35.68
N LYS A 962 -0.38 60.83 36.63
CA LYS A 962 -0.74 60.71 38.07
C LYS A 962 -1.40 61.98 38.63
N ASN A 963 -0.94 63.16 38.26
CA ASN A 963 -1.44 64.44 38.79
C ASN A 963 -2.88 64.69 38.32
N ASP A 964 -3.16 64.51 37.03
CA ASP A 964 -4.49 64.67 36.42
C ASP A 964 -5.55 63.79 37.11
N TYR A 965 -5.18 62.58 37.53
CA TYR A 965 -6.07 61.69 38.28
C TYR A 965 -6.26 62.08 39.75
N LEU A 966 -5.29 62.77 40.36
CA LEU A 966 -5.43 63.35 41.70
C LEU A 966 -6.32 64.59 41.67
N GLU A 967 -6.15 65.47 40.67
CA GLU A 967 -7.06 66.60 40.43
C GLU A 967 -8.50 66.09 40.17
N LEU A 968 -8.64 64.98 39.44
CA LEU A 968 -9.92 64.31 39.22
C LEU A 968 -10.55 63.73 40.51
N GLU A 969 -9.75 63.31 41.51
CA GLU A 969 -10.29 62.93 42.84
C GLU A 969 -10.91 64.14 43.53
N GLU A 970 -10.24 65.29 43.49
CA GLU A 970 -10.75 66.51 44.12
C GLU A 970 -12.05 66.99 43.45
N ASP A 971 -12.06 67.04 42.12
CA ASP A 971 -13.26 67.31 41.32
C ASP A 971 -14.39 66.31 41.61
N TYR A 972 -14.07 65.01 41.67
CA TYR A 972 -15.04 63.96 41.97
C TYR A 972 -15.61 64.14 43.39
N ARG A 973 -14.78 64.45 44.38
CA ARG A 973 -15.17 64.67 45.77
C ARG A 973 -16.12 65.85 45.91
N ASP A 974 -15.82 66.97 45.26
CA ASP A 974 -16.66 68.17 45.31
C ASP A 974 -17.99 67.98 44.56
N LEU A 975 -17.96 67.36 43.36
CA LEU A 975 -19.16 66.98 42.61
C LEU A 975 -20.02 65.96 43.38
N HIS A 976 -19.41 64.92 43.94
CA HIS A 976 -20.10 63.90 44.74
C HIS A 976 -20.74 64.52 45.98
N HIS A 977 -20.03 65.39 46.70
CA HIS A 977 -20.58 66.13 47.83
C HIS A 977 -21.76 67.03 47.41
N PHE A 978 -21.62 67.74 46.29
CA PHE A 978 -22.67 68.61 45.76
C PHE A 978 -23.95 67.82 45.45
N TYR A 979 -23.84 66.80 44.58
CA TYR A 979 -25.00 66.02 44.11
C TYR A 979 -25.63 65.11 45.16
N THR A 980 -24.93 64.79 46.26
CA THR A 980 -25.47 63.99 47.38
C THR A 980 -26.02 64.81 48.54
N LYS A 981 -25.41 65.97 48.89
CA LYS A 981 -25.77 66.73 50.09
C LYS A 981 -26.27 68.16 49.84
N GLN A 982 -25.78 68.85 48.82
CA GLN A 982 -26.05 70.28 48.59
C GLN A 982 -27.11 70.56 47.51
N LEU A 983 -27.48 69.55 46.71
CA LEU A 983 -28.43 69.67 45.60
C LEU A 983 -29.79 70.27 45.99
N ALA A 984 -30.29 69.99 47.19
CA ALA A 984 -31.55 70.58 47.68
C ALA A 984 -31.44 72.10 47.89
N THR A 985 -30.31 72.57 48.43
CA THR A 985 -30.04 74.01 48.63
C THR A 985 -29.84 74.73 47.29
N TRP A 986 -29.23 74.06 46.30
CA TRP A 986 -29.15 74.59 44.94
C TRP A 986 -30.51 74.68 44.24
N GLN A 987 -31.40 73.71 44.48
CA GLN A 987 -32.78 73.80 43.99
C GLN A 987 -33.55 74.95 44.66
N GLN A 988 -33.31 75.24 45.94
CA GLN A 988 -33.86 76.42 46.62
C GLN A 988 -33.38 77.74 45.98
N LEU A 989 -32.10 77.84 45.61
CA LEU A 989 -31.56 78.99 44.87
C LEU A 989 -32.30 79.23 43.54
N LEU A 990 -32.40 78.19 42.71
CA LEU A 990 -33.08 78.30 41.40
C LEU A 990 -34.57 78.61 41.56
N ALA A 991 -35.23 77.99 42.55
CA ALA A 991 -36.63 78.25 42.87
C ALA A 991 -36.85 79.70 43.33
N ALA A 992 -35.97 80.23 44.20
CA ALA A 992 -36.04 81.60 44.67
C ALA A 992 -35.83 82.60 43.52
N LEU A 993 -34.79 82.42 42.68
CA LEU A 993 -34.55 83.27 41.52
C LEU A 993 -35.77 83.31 40.58
N HIS A 994 -36.41 82.17 40.32
CA HIS A 994 -37.64 82.10 39.52
C HIS A 994 -38.86 82.71 40.23
N GLN A 995 -39.03 82.47 41.53
CA GLN A 995 -40.13 83.00 42.35
C GLN A 995 -40.13 84.53 42.42
N PHE A 996 -38.94 85.15 42.52
CA PHE A 996 -38.79 86.60 42.61
C PHE A 996 -38.68 87.29 41.25
N GLN A 997 -38.43 86.55 40.15
CA GLN A 997 -38.30 87.09 38.80
C GLN A 997 -39.46 88.01 38.36
N PRO A 998 -40.76 87.70 38.59
CA PRO A 998 -41.86 88.57 38.16
C PRO A 998 -41.85 89.97 38.81
N ASN A 999 -41.29 90.08 40.01
CA ASN A 999 -41.27 91.31 40.80
C ASN A 999 -39.85 91.92 40.89
N ALA A 1000 -38.85 91.33 40.23
CA ALA A 1000 -37.43 91.70 40.36
C ALA A 1000 -37.15 93.19 40.07
N GLN A 1001 -37.78 93.78 39.05
CA GLN A 1001 -37.64 95.21 38.73
C GLN A 1001 -38.15 96.15 39.84
N LEU A 1002 -39.04 95.67 40.70
CA LEU A 1002 -39.54 96.40 41.86
C LEU A 1002 -38.71 96.10 43.12
N LEU A 1003 -38.27 94.85 43.29
CA LEU A 1003 -37.35 94.46 44.37
C LEU A 1003 -36.00 95.17 44.29
N MET A 1004 -35.49 95.44 43.08
CA MET A 1004 -34.27 96.24 42.87
C MET A 1004 -34.37 97.70 43.36
N LYS A 1005 -35.55 98.18 43.79
CA LYS A 1005 -35.70 99.51 44.41
C LYS A 1005 -35.41 99.52 45.91
N ASP A 1006 -35.38 98.35 46.56
CA ASP A 1006 -34.88 98.18 47.93
C ASP A 1006 -33.41 97.78 47.87
N THR A 1007 -32.54 98.55 48.53
CA THR A 1007 -31.09 98.33 48.53
C THR A 1007 -30.68 97.00 49.14
N LYS A 1008 -31.41 96.46 50.12
CA LYS A 1008 -31.09 95.16 50.73
C LYS A 1008 -31.52 94.00 49.83
N ALA A 1009 -32.72 94.09 49.26
CA ALA A 1009 -33.20 93.08 48.33
C ALA A 1009 -32.38 93.07 47.02
N ALA A 1010 -31.99 94.25 46.50
CA ALA A 1010 -31.13 94.35 45.33
C ALA A 1010 -29.80 93.60 45.53
N ASN A 1011 -29.12 93.81 46.65
CA ASN A 1011 -27.85 93.14 46.96
C ASN A 1011 -28.03 91.62 47.11
N ALA A 1012 -29.06 91.18 47.83
CA ALA A 1012 -29.33 89.74 48.00
C ALA A 1012 -29.66 89.05 46.66
N LEU A 1013 -30.39 89.72 45.76
CA LEU A 1013 -30.72 89.21 44.44
C LEU A 1013 -29.49 89.13 43.52
N MET A 1014 -28.61 90.13 43.56
CA MET A 1014 -27.36 90.13 42.80
C MET A 1014 -26.39 89.02 43.28
N GLU A 1015 -26.27 88.80 44.60
CA GLU A 1015 -25.39 87.74 45.11
C GLU A 1015 -25.93 86.33 44.81
N LEU A 1016 -27.25 86.12 44.89
CA LEU A 1016 -27.87 84.86 44.46
C LEU A 1016 -27.67 84.62 42.95
N GLN A 1017 -27.74 85.66 42.11
CA GLN A 1017 -27.41 85.54 40.69
C GLN A 1017 -25.93 85.20 40.47
N HIS A 1018 -25.02 85.85 41.19
CA HIS A 1018 -23.59 85.57 41.12
C HIS A 1018 -23.24 84.13 41.53
N ILE A 1019 -23.83 83.62 42.62
CA ILE A 1019 -23.69 82.21 43.04
C ILE A 1019 -24.27 81.25 41.99
N ALA A 1020 -25.38 81.61 41.32
CA ALA A 1020 -26.00 80.81 40.26
C ALA A 1020 -25.24 80.83 38.92
N ASP A 1021 -24.39 81.84 38.70
CA ASP A 1021 -23.57 82.04 37.51
C ASP A 1021 -22.13 81.52 37.65
N ASN A 1022 -21.66 81.23 38.88
CA ASN A 1022 -20.34 80.64 39.13
C ASN A 1022 -20.32 79.13 38.79
N ASP A 1023 -19.31 78.71 38.02
CA ASP A 1023 -19.14 77.31 37.60
C ASP A 1023 -18.72 76.36 38.74
N ALA A 1024 -18.08 76.87 39.81
CA ALA A 1024 -17.63 76.10 40.98
C ALA A 1024 -18.01 76.76 42.33
N PRO A 1025 -19.30 76.85 42.70
CA PRO A 1025 -19.79 77.58 43.87
C PRO A 1025 -19.79 76.74 45.17
N TYR A 1026 -19.08 75.60 45.22
CA TYR A 1026 -19.28 74.55 46.24
C TYR A 1026 -19.17 75.03 47.70
N GLY A 1027 -18.29 76.00 47.97
CA GLY A 1027 -18.17 76.65 49.28
C GLY A 1027 -19.24 77.71 49.58
N GLN A 1028 -19.75 78.41 48.55
CA GLN A 1028 -20.70 79.53 48.68
C GLN A 1028 -22.16 79.07 48.90
N ILE A 1029 -22.46 77.80 48.63
CA ILE A 1029 -23.82 77.25 48.74
C ILE A 1029 -24.44 77.41 50.14
N GLN A 1030 -23.61 77.49 51.19
CA GLN A 1030 -24.10 77.68 52.57
C GLN A 1030 -24.76 79.05 52.79
N GLU A 1031 -24.44 80.06 51.98
CA GLU A 1031 -24.93 81.44 52.14
C GLU A 1031 -26.33 81.65 51.53
N ILE A 1032 -26.74 80.76 50.61
CA ILE A 1032 -28.00 80.84 49.84
C ILE A 1032 -29.22 81.02 50.75
N ALA A 1033 -29.32 80.23 51.83
CA ALA A 1033 -30.51 80.22 52.68
C ALA A 1033 -30.81 81.58 53.31
N GLY A 1034 -29.77 82.29 53.79
CA GLY A 1034 -29.93 83.63 54.38
C GLY A 1034 -30.25 84.72 53.35
N LEU A 1035 -29.74 84.59 52.13
CA LEU A 1035 -30.03 85.53 51.03
C LEU A 1035 -31.49 85.39 50.53
N VAL A 1036 -32.02 84.17 50.49
CA VAL A 1036 -33.42 83.91 50.08
C VAL A 1036 -34.42 84.49 51.09
N GLU A 1037 -34.16 84.37 52.40
CA GLU A 1037 -35.02 84.92 53.46
C GLU A 1037 -35.16 86.46 53.36
N ILE A 1038 -34.08 87.16 53.01
CA ILE A 1038 -34.08 88.61 52.79
C ILE A 1038 -35.00 89.00 51.63
N LEU A 1039 -34.97 88.25 50.52
CA LEU A 1039 -35.83 88.51 49.36
C LEU A 1039 -37.30 88.19 49.63
N GLU A 1040 -37.56 87.08 50.32
CA GLU A 1040 -38.93 86.67 50.64
C GLU A 1040 -39.65 87.72 51.49
N SER A 1041 -38.97 88.27 52.49
CA SER A 1041 -39.49 89.35 53.34
C SER A 1041 -39.88 90.60 52.52
N ALA A 1042 -38.99 91.06 51.64
CA ALA A 1042 -39.22 92.23 50.79
C ALA A 1042 -40.35 92.01 49.77
N ASN A 1043 -40.40 90.83 49.14
CA ASN A 1043 -41.41 90.49 48.14
C ASN A 1043 -42.82 90.36 48.74
N ASN A 1044 -42.93 89.75 49.92
CA ASN A 1044 -44.22 89.59 50.60
C ASN A 1044 -44.81 90.94 51.05
N ALA A 1045 -43.98 91.85 51.56
CA ALA A 1045 -44.39 93.22 51.88
C ALA A 1045 -44.93 93.97 50.65
N LEU A 1046 -44.27 93.80 49.50
CA LEU A 1046 -44.64 94.46 48.25
C LEU A 1046 -45.94 93.91 47.65
N LEU A 1047 -46.14 92.58 47.69
CA LEU A 1047 -47.37 91.95 47.21
C LEU A 1047 -48.58 92.31 48.08
N TYR A 1048 -48.41 92.39 49.40
CA TYR A 1048 -49.49 92.76 50.33
C TYR A 1048 -50.13 94.11 49.97
N ASP A 1049 -49.31 95.15 49.76
CA ASP A 1049 -49.75 96.49 49.35
C ASP A 1049 -50.56 96.46 48.03
N LYS A 1050 -50.05 95.74 47.01
CA LYS A 1050 -50.66 95.70 45.68
C LYS A 1050 -51.94 94.86 45.63
N ARG A 1051 -52.01 93.73 46.34
CA ARG A 1051 -53.24 92.92 46.46
C ARG A 1051 -54.36 93.71 47.13
N SER A 1052 -54.05 94.42 48.22
CA SER A 1052 -55.03 95.23 48.97
C SER A 1052 -55.69 96.30 48.08
N HIS A 1053 -54.88 97.05 47.32
CA HIS A 1053 -55.38 98.03 46.35
C HIS A 1053 -56.28 97.40 45.27
N ALA A 1054 -55.85 96.26 44.70
CA ALA A 1054 -56.56 95.62 43.60
C ALA A 1054 -57.91 95.00 44.01
N ILE A 1055 -57.97 94.39 45.19
CA ILE A 1055 -59.21 93.83 45.76
C ILE A 1055 -60.30 94.90 45.89
N SER A 1056 -59.96 96.08 46.42
CA SER A 1056 -60.89 97.20 46.61
C SER A 1056 -61.54 97.66 45.30
N ARG A 1057 -60.82 97.59 44.17
CA ARG A 1057 -61.36 97.95 42.84
C ARG A 1057 -62.34 96.91 42.29
N VAL A 1058 -62.09 95.62 42.51
CA VAL A 1058 -63.01 94.55 42.07
C VAL A 1058 -64.28 94.53 42.93
N GLU A 1059 -64.17 94.80 44.22
CA GLU A 1059 -65.35 94.98 45.09
C GLU A 1059 -66.30 96.06 44.57
N GLY A 1060 -65.77 97.21 44.12
CA GLY A 1060 -66.59 98.28 43.52
C GLY A 1060 -67.40 97.82 42.29
N LYS A 1061 -66.83 96.96 41.44
CA LYS A 1061 -67.52 96.38 40.28
C LYS A 1061 -68.61 95.38 40.68
N ILE A 1062 -68.34 94.54 41.69
CA ILE A 1062 -69.33 93.61 42.26
C ILE A 1062 -70.57 94.40 42.77
N THR A 1063 -70.36 95.53 43.44
CA THR A 1063 -71.45 96.40 43.90
C THR A 1063 -72.26 96.99 42.74
N GLN A 1064 -71.63 97.40 41.65
CA GLN A 1064 -72.33 97.91 40.46
C GLN A 1064 -73.16 96.82 39.78
N LEU A 1065 -72.63 95.61 39.65
CA LEU A 1065 -73.34 94.50 39.01
C LEU A 1065 -74.60 94.08 39.79
N GLN A 1066 -74.51 94.06 41.12
CA GLN A 1066 -75.67 93.76 41.97
C GLN A 1066 -76.81 94.77 41.75
N GLN A 1067 -76.49 96.06 41.59
CA GLN A 1067 -77.50 97.11 41.33
C GLN A 1067 -78.22 96.89 39.99
N GLU A 1068 -77.51 96.51 38.93
CA GLU A 1068 -78.11 96.19 37.63
C GLU A 1068 -79.00 94.94 37.71
N ILE A 1069 -78.56 93.88 38.40
CA ILE A 1069 -79.36 92.66 38.62
C ILE A 1069 -80.67 92.99 39.35
N ASP A 1070 -80.61 93.77 40.43
CA ASP A 1070 -81.80 94.15 41.19
C ASP A 1070 -82.74 95.05 40.38
N SER A 1071 -82.22 95.91 39.50
CA SER A 1071 -83.01 96.75 38.60
C SER A 1071 -83.72 95.97 37.46
N SER A 1072 -83.29 94.75 37.17
CA SER A 1072 -83.78 93.95 36.04
C SER A 1072 -85.20 93.39 36.23
N GLY A 1073 -85.71 93.36 37.48
CA GLY A 1073 -87.00 92.77 37.83
C GLY A 1073 -87.04 91.23 37.87
N ILE A 1074 -85.95 90.54 37.49
CA ILE A 1074 -85.83 89.07 37.52
C ILE A 1074 -84.82 88.56 38.57
N SER A 1075 -84.45 89.41 39.53
CA SER A 1075 -83.48 89.09 40.59
C SER A 1075 -83.98 87.91 41.44
N THR A 1076 -83.24 86.79 41.35
CA THR A 1076 -83.41 85.61 42.20
C THR A 1076 -82.06 85.27 42.85
N PRO A 1077 -82.05 84.56 44.01
CA PRO A 1077 -80.79 84.21 44.68
C PRO A 1077 -79.83 83.42 43.78
N ASP A 1078 -80.33 82.47 43.00
CA ASP A 1078 -79.52 81.66 42.09
C ASP A 1078 -78.95 82.49 40.92
N LEU A 1079 -79.76 83.38 40.32
CA LEU A 1079 -79.29 84.25 39.24
C LEU A 1079 -78.24 85.25 39.76
N SER A 1080 -78.49 85.88 40.91
CA SER A 1080 -77.57 86.85 41.51
C SER A 1080 -76.23 86.20 41.87
N ASN A 1081 -76.25 85.03 42.51
CA ASN A 1081 -75.04 84.25 42.78
C ASN A 1081 -74.31 83.87 41.50
N ARG A 1082 -75.01 83.38 40.47
CA ARG A 1082 -74.40 83.00 39.19
C ARG A 1082 -73.68 84.17 38.51
N LEU A 1083 -74.26 85.36 38.55
CA LEU A 1083 -73.71 86.55 37.88
C LEU A 1083 -72.61 87.24 38.67
N LEU A 1084 -72.68 87.27 40.01
CA LEU A 1084 -71.61 87.84 40.85
C LEU A 1084 -70.40 86.91 41.02
N MET A 1085 -70.61 85.58 40.97
CA MET A 1085 -69.57 84.60 41.27
C MET A 1085 -68.29 84.75 40.42
N PRO A 1086 -68.32 85.04 39.10
CA PRO A 1086 -67.12 85.32 38.31
C PRO A 1086 -66.25 86.45 38.88
N LEU A 1087 -66.84 87.59 39.25
CA LEU A 1087 -66.09 88.71 39.83
C LEU A 1087 -65.59 88.41 41.26
N GLN A 1088 -66.37 87.64 42.03
CA GLN A 1088 -65.92 87.14 43.34
C GLN A 1088 -64.73 86.15 43.21
N GLN A 1089 -64.72 85.33 42.15
CA GLN A 1089 -63.57 84.49 41.80
C GLN A 1089 -62.36 85.34 41.39
N THR A 1090 -62.53 86.40 40.59
CA THR A 1090 -61.42 87.34 40.26
C THR A 1090 -60.86 88.00 41.52
N LYS A 1091 -61.71 88.43 42.47
CA LYS A 1091 -61.26 88.94 43.78
C LYS A 1091 -60.45 87.90 44.55
N LYS A 1092 -60.87 86.63 44.55
CA LYS A 1092 -60.13 85.53 45.20
C LYS A 1092 -58.79 85.27 44.51
N GLN A 1093 -58.74 85.24 43.17
CA GLN A 1093 -57.51 85.08 42.39
C GLN A 1093 -56.49 86.17 42.73
N ILE A 1094 -56.90 87.43 42.81
CA ILE A 1094 -56.02 88.55 43.21
C ILE A 1094 -55.41 88.31 44.60
N ALA A 1095 -56.16 87.74 45.55
CA ALA A 1095 -55.66 87.48 46.91
C ALA A 1095 -54.56 86.40 46.96
N GLU A 1096 -54.52 85.51 45.96
CA GLU A 1096 -53.58 84.38 45.85
C GLU A 1096 -52.43 84.68 44.87
N GLU A 1097 -52.55 85.71 44.02
CA GLU A 1097 -51.63 86.01 42.91
C GLU A 1097 -50.27 86.60 43.35
N ASN A 1098 -49.16 86.01 42.88
CA ASN A 1098 -47.78 86.36 43.28
C ASN A 1098 -47.07 87.32 42.30
N SER A 1099 -47.66 87.59 41.13
CA SER A 1099 -47.15 88.57 40.17
C SER A 1099 -47.89 89.90 40.27
N VAL A 1100 -47.16 91.01 40.49
CA VAL A 1100 -47.75 92.36 40.53
C VAL A 1100 -48.38 92.77 39.20
N ALA A 1101 -47.80 92.32 38.08
CA ALA A 1101 -48.37 92.56 36.75
C ALA A 1101 -49.70 91.81 36.56
N GLN A 1102 -49.79 90.58 37.05
CA GLN A 1102 -50.99 89.77 36.95
C GLN A 1102 -52.11 90.28 37.89
N ILE A 1103 -51.77 90.73 39.09
CA ILE A 1103 -52.68 91.49 39.98
C ILE A 1103 -53.29 92.68 39.24
N TYR A 1104 -52.48 93.45 38.52
CA TYR A 1104 -52.94 94.62 37.76
C TYR A 1104 -53.86 94.25 36.59
N MET A 1105 -53.53 93.18 35.85
CA MET A 1105 -54.36 92.66 34.75
C MET A 1105 -55.71 92.15 35.25
N LEU A 1106 -55.74 91.41 36.37
CA LEU A 1106 -56.96 90.92 37.01
C LEU A 1106 -57.84 92.08 37.51
N GLN A 1107 -57.24 93.13 38.10
CA GLN A 1107 -57.93 94.33 38.56
C GLN A 1107 -58.62 95.11 37.42
N THR A 1108 -57.96 95.16 36.27
CA THR A 1108 -58.38 95.96 35.10
C THR A 1108 -59.17 95.12 34.11
N GLN A 1109 -58.48 94.48 33.16
CA GLN A 1109 -59.03 93.77 32.01
C GLN A 1109 -60.01 92.66 32.41
N VAL A 1110 -59.57 91.68 33.21
CA VAL A 1110 -60.41 90.50 33.51
C VAL A 1110 -61.66 90.90 34.30
N ALA A 1111 -61.54 91.82 35.25
CA ALA A 1111 -62.69 92.33 35.98
C ALA A 1111 -63.61 93.25 35.14
N GLU A 1112 -63.18 93.78 33.98
CA GLU A 1112 -64.07 94.42 33.00
C GLU A 1112 -64.78 93.38 32.14
N GLU A 1113 -64.06 92.39 31.62
CA GLU A 1113 -64.64 91.30 30.82
C GLU A 1113 -65.69 90.49 31.61
N LYS A 1114 -65.42 90.18 32.88
CA LYS A 1114 -66.40 89.45 33.73
C LYS A 1114 -67.57 90.30 34.20
N MET A 1115 -67.43 91.63 34.19
CA MET A 1115 -68.57 92.55 34.34
C MET A 1115 -69.44 92.50 33.07
N ASP A 1116 -68.84 92.60 31.89
CA ASP A 1116 -69.51 92.55 30.59
C ASP A 1116 -70.25 91.22 30.37
N GLU A 1117 -69.58 90.08 30.56
CA GLU A 1117 -70.18 88.74 30.41
C GLU A 1117 -71.39 88.53 31.34
N ALA A 1118 -71.35 89.10 32.55
CA ALA A 1118 -72.45 88.98 33.50
C ALA A 1118 -73.65 89.87 33.10
N LEU A 1119 -73.40 91.07 32.55
CA LEU A 1119 -74.46 91.91 31.99
C LEU A 1119 -75.11 91.28 30.76
N ASP A 1120 -74.33 90.64 29.88
CA ASP A 1120 -74.86 89.90 28.72
C ASP A 1120 -75.62 88.63 29.12
N GLN A 1121 -75.17 87.90 30.15
CA GLN A 1121 -75.92 86.78 30.71
C GLN A 1121 -77.22 87.24 31.40
N LEU A 1122 -77.21 88.39 32.08
CA LEU A 1122 -78.43 88.99 32.64
C LEU A 1122 -79.41 89.35 31.51
N HIS A 1123 -78.95 89.98 30.43
CA HIS A 1123 -79.77 90.31 29.25
C HIS A 1123 -80.34 89.05 28.59
N THR A 1124 -79.52 88.01 28.43
CA THR A 1124 -79.95 86.71 27.88
C THR A 1124 -80.97 86.02 28.80
N ALA A 1125 -80.83 86.11 30.13
CA ALA A 1125 -81.82 85.60 31.07
C ALA A 1125 -83.15 86.37 30.97
N MET A 1126 -83.11 87.70 30.83
CA MET A 1126 -84.29 88.53 30.56
C MET A 1126 -84.96 88.18 29.23
N GLN A 1127 -84.21 87.79 28.20
CA GLN A 1127 -84.74 87.29 26.92
C GLN A 1127 -85.35 85.90 27.06
N ALA A 1128 -84.66 84.97 27.72
CA ALA A 1128 -85.12 83.59 27.89
C ALA A 1128 -86.38 83.49 28.75
N GLU A 1129 -86.50 84.30 29.81
CA GLU A 1129 -87.73 84.37 30.62
C GLU A 1129 -88.88 85.01 29.84
N ASN A 1130 -88.61 86.05 29.04
CA ASN A 1130 -89.59 86.58 28.07
C ASN A 1130 -90.03 85.55 27.03
N GLU A 1131 -89.11 84.76 26.48
CA GLU A 1131 -89.46 83.66 25.57
C GLU A 1131 -90.23 82.55 26.27
N ARG A 1132 -89.96 82.28 27.56
CA ARG A 1132 -90.75 81.36 28.38
C ARG A 1132 -92.18 81.84 28.53
N GLN A 1133 -92.37 83.11 28.89
CA GLN A 1133 -93.69 83.75 28.97
C GLN A 1133 -94.41 83.72 27.61
N LYS A 1134 -93.70 83.95 26.50
CA LYS A 1134 -94.26 83.86 25.13
C LYS A 1134 -94.55 82.45 24.65
N LYS A 1135 -93.74 81.44 24.99
CA LYS A 1135 -93.98 80.02 24.64
C LYS A 1135 -95.08 79.41 25.51
N ALA A 1136 -95.19 79.81 26.78
CA ALA A 1136 -96.36 79.53 27.61
C ALA A 1136 -97.65 80.12 27.02
N ALA A 1137 -97.57 81.28 26.36
CA ALA A 1137 -98.69 81.89 25.63
C ALA A 1137 -98.98 81.26 24.23
N ALA A 1138 -98.06 80.45 23.68
CA ALA A 1138 -98.19 79.88 22.32
C ALA A 1138 -98.70 78.42 22.29
N ALA A 1139 -98.68 77.71 23.43
CA ALA A 1139 -99.25 76.36 23.56
C ALA A 1139 -100.76 76.41 23.86
N GLY A 1140 -101.59 76.52 22.82
CA GLY A 1140 -103.04 76.65 22.97
C GLY A 1140 -103.82 75.33 23.02
N LYS A 1141 -104.58 75.12 24.13
CA LYS A 1141 -105.44 73.96 24.52
C LYS A 1141 -104.66 72.82 25.21
N SER A 1142 -105.11 72.21 26.31
CA SER A 1142 -106.27 72.40 27.23
C SER A 1142 -106.14 71.32 28.33
N ASP A 1143 -106.35 71.50 29.64
CA ASP A 1143 -106.85 72.59 30.50
C ASP A 1143 -106.04 72.56 31.84
N HIS A 1144 -106.16 73.44 32.85
CA HIS A 1144 -107.24 74.30 33.35
C HIS A 1144 -106.76 75.72 33.69
N THR A 1145 -107.72 76.65 33.66
CA THR A 1145 -107.63 78.04 34.14
C THR A 1145 -107.13 78.19 35.58
N ASP A 1146 -106.03 78.92 35.79
CA ASP A 1146 -106.12 80.21 36.48
C ASP A 1146 -104.99 81.16 36.06
N GLU A 1147 -105.35 82.38 35.64
CA GLU A 1147 -104.39 83.39 35.21
C GLU A 1147 -103.91 84.24 36.41
N ARG A 1148 -102.63 84.13 36.77
CA ARG A 1148 -101.92 85.31 37.29
C ARG A 1148 -100.87 85.75 36.29
N LYS A 1149 -101.32 86.68 35.45
CA LYS A 1149 -100.55 87.45 34.48
C LYS A 1149 -99.21 87.87 35.08
N HIS A 1150 -98.13 87.48 34.41
CA HIS A 1150 -96.82 88.08 34.64
C HIS A 1150 -96.92 89.60 34.47
N GLU A 1151 -96.28 90.37 35.34
CA GLU A 1151 -95.87 91.70 34.92
C GLU A 1151 -94.91 91.52 33.75
N PRO A 1152 -95.17 92.16 32.59
CA PRO A 1152 -94.41 91.88 31.38
C PRO A 1152 -92.98 92.37 31.57
N VAL A 1153 -92.03 91.42 31.66
CA VAL A 1153 -90.60 91.71 31.69
C VAL A 1153 -90.29 92.49 30.43
N ALA A 1154 -90.02 93.79 30.54
CA ALA A 1154 -89.92 94.67 29.39
C ALA A 1154 -88.90 94.11 28.37
N GLU A 1155 -89.31 93.99 27.09
CA GLU A 1155 -88.45 93.38 26.06
C GLU A 1155 -87.06 94.02 26.09
N PRO A 1156 -86.00 93.25 26.41
CA PRO A 1156 -84.69 93.82 26.63
C PRO A 1156 -84.13 94.26 25.28
N LYS A 1157 -84.23 95.57 25.04
CA LYS A 1157 -83.76 96.23 23.81
C LYS A 1157 -82.33 95.75 23.50
N PRO A 1158 -82.02 95.38 22.23
CA PRO A 1158 -80.69 94.90 21.89
C PRO A 1158 -79.65 95.95 22.29
N ILE A 1159 -78.56 95.55 22.95
CA ILE A 1159 -77.47 96.47 23.26
C ILE A 1159 -76.64 96.65 21.98
N ALA A 1160 -76.34 97.90 21.65
CA ALA A 1160 -75.38 98.27 20.64
C ALA A 1160 -74.22 99.01 21.32
N ASP A 1161 -73.04 98.41 21.29
CA ASP A 1161 -71.81 99.06 21.71
C ASP A 1161 -71.36 100.05 20.63
N VAL A 1162 -71.05 101.28 21.04
CA VAL A 1162 -70.48 102.31 20.17
C VAL A 1162 -69.13 102.73 20.75
N SER A 1163 -68.04 102.36 20.07
CA SER A 1163 -66.70 102.83 20.40
C SER A 1163 -66.49 104.23 19.83
N ALA A 1164 -66.24 105.19 20.72
CA ALA A 1164 -65.93 106.57 20.36
C ALA A 1164 -64.62 106.64 19.54
N SER A 1165 -63.57 106.00 20.05
CA SER A 1165 -62.24 105.92 19.41
C SER A 1165 -62.27 105.30 18.01
N ALA A 1166 -63.04 104.22 17.78
CA ALA A 1166 -63.16 103.60 16.46
C ALA A 1166 -63.91 104.47 15.44
N LEU A 1167 -64.86 105.30 15.90
CA LEU A 1167 -65.59 106.24 15.06
C LEU A 1167 -64.68 107.38 14.56
N LEU A 1168 -63.71 107.81 15.38
CA LEU A 1168 -62.75 108.85 15.02
C LEU A 1168 -61.98 108.51 13.75
N GLY A 1169 -61.39 107.31 13.71
CA GLY A 1169 -60.62 106.83 12.55
C GLY A 1169 -61.44 106.52 11.30
N LYS A 1170 -62.78 106.39 11.41
CA LYS A 1170 -63.68 106.29 10.23
C LYS A 1170 -63.99 107.64 9.60
N VAL A 1171 -64.02 108.71 10.39
CA VAL A 1171 -64.46 110.03 9.93
C VAL A 1171 -63.33 110.83 9.29
N GLN A 1172 -62.08 110.64 9.72
CA GLN A 1172 -60.94 111.35 9.17
C GLN A 1172 -59.63 110.54 9.23
N PRO A 1173 -58.72 110.68 8.24
CA PRO A 1173 -57.40 110.06 8.29
C PRO A 1173 -56.46 110.89 9.18
N GLY A 1174 -56.54 110.70 10.48
CA GLY A 1174 -55.66 111.34 11.48
C GLY A 1174 -56.05 110.97 12.91
N LEU A 1175 -55.08 110.97 13.85
CA LEU A 1175 -55.36 110.73 15.27
C LEU A 1175 -55.90 111.96 16.02
N TYR A 1176 -55.87 113.14 15.41
CA TYR A 1176 -56.19 114.41 16.05
C TYR A 1176 -57.23 115.19 15.25
N LEU A 1177 -58.17 115.80 15.96
CA LEU A 1177 -59.14 116.74 15.40
C LEU A 1177 -58.55 118.15 15.52
N GLU A 1178 -57.95 118.67 14.45
CA GLU A 1178 -57.15 119.91 14.51
C GLU A 1178 -57.98 121.19 14.33
N ASN A 1179 -59.18 121.10 13.76
CA ASN A 1179 -60.04 122.24 13.48
C ASN A 1179 -61.52 121.93 13.75
N GLN A 1180 -62.34 122.99 13.80
CA GLN A 1180 -63.75 122.89 14.16
C GLN A 1180 -64.56 121.99 13.20
N GLN A 1181 -64.25 122.01 11.89
CA GLN A 1181 -64.96 121.18 10.91
C GLN A 1181 -64.76 119.69 11.15
N ASP A 1182 -63.61 119.31 11.70
CA ASP A 1182 -63.27 117.92 11.98
C ASP A 1182 -63.98 117.42 13.24
N VAL A 1183 -64.04 118.26 14.29
CA VAL A 1183 -64.86 118.01 15.49
C VAL A 1183 -66.34 117.88 15.14
N ASP A 1184 -66.88 118.82 14.36
CA ASP A 1184 -68.29 118.82 13.98
C ASP A 1184 -68.63 117.61 13.09
N LYS A 1185 -67.73 117.19 12.19
CA LYS A 1185 -67.87 115.93 11.44
C LYS A 1185 -67.90 114.72 12.38
N TYR A 1186 -66.93 114.58 13.30
CA TYR A 1186 -66.88 113.45 14.22
C TYR A 1186 -68.12 113.38 15.12
N LEU A 1187 -68.54 114.50 15.72
CA LEU A 1187 -69.73 114.56 16.56
C LEU A 1187 -71.01 114.32 15.76
N SER A 1188 -71.12 114.82 14.52
CA SER A 1188 -72.27 114.53 13.65
C SER A 1188 -72.34 113.06 13.26
N ALA A 1189 -71.20 112.40 13.02
CA ALA A 1189 -71.14 110.97 12.73
C ALA A 1189 -71.50 110.11 13.94
N LEU A 1190 -70.89 110.36 15.11
CA LEU A 1190 -71.22 109.70 16.37
C LEU A 1190 -72.71 109.87 16.70
N ARG A 1191 -73.22 111.11 16.65
CA ARG A 1191 -74.65 111.38 16.88
C ARG A 1191 -75.55 110.65 15.89
N SER A 1192 -75.19 110.60 14.61
CA SER A 1192 -75.97 109.90 13.59
C SER A 1192 -76.01 108.39 13.83
N GLU A 1193 -74.88 107.79 14.21
CA GLU A 1193 -74.79 106.35 14.52
C GLU A 1193 -75.58 106.02 15.79
N LEU A 1194 -75.49 106.86 16.84
CA LEU A 1194 -76.30 106.75 18.06
C LEU A 1194 -77.81 106.88 17.77
N GLU A 1195 -78.25 107.93 17.07
CA GLU A 1195 -79.67 108.14 16.75
C GLU A 1195 -80.25 107.05 15.84
N LEU A 1196 -79.44 106.50 14.93
CA LEU A 1196 -79.83 105.37 14.08
C LEU A 1196 -80.05 104.09 14.91
N LEU A 1197 -79.18 103.82 15.88
CA LEU A 1197 -79.33 102.67 16.79
C LEU A 1197 -80.55 102.82 17.72
N ILE A 1198 -80.83 104.03 18.24
CA ILE A 1198 -82.07 104.28 19.01
C ILE A 1198 -83.31 104.09 18.12
N LYS A 1199 -83.30 104.56 16.86
CA LYS A 1199 -84.41 104.35 15.92
C LYS A 1199 -84.62 102.87 15.56
N GLN A 1200 -83.57 102.05 15.61
CA GLN A 1200 -83.65 100.59 15.54
C GLN A 1200 -84.06 99.93 16.88
N ASN A 1201 -84.57 100.73 17.83
CA ASN A 1201 -85.05 100.33 19.15
C ASN A 1201 -83.98 99.64 20.03
N ARG A 1202 -82.71 100.02 19.89
CA ARG A 1202 -81.58 99.47 20.66
C ARG A 1202 -81.26 100.32 21.90
N ARG A 1203 -80.76 99.67 22.96
CA ARG A 1203 -80.04 100.33 24.07
C ARG A 1203 -78.61 100.58 23.62
N ILE A 1204 -77.98 101.67 24.07
CA ILE A 1204 -76.63 102.00 23.64
C ILE A 1204 -75.70 102.05 24.84
N ARG A 1205 -74.52 101.46 24.66
CA ARG A 1205 -73.40 101.54 25.60
C ARG A 1205 -72.21 102.14 24.87
N ILE A 1206 -71.64 103.21 25.42
CA ILE A 1206 -70.47 103.88 24.81
C ILE A 1206 -69.22 103.27 25.44
N ARG A 1207 -68.32 102.73 24.60
CA ARG A 1207 -66.98 102.31 25.00
C ARG A 1207 -65.98 103.42 24.62
N GLY A 1208 -64.98 103.65 25.49
CA GLY A 1208 -63.86 104.55 25.23
C GLY A 1208 -63.03 104.09 24.05
#